data_AF-A0ABD5KFG1-F1
#
_entry.id   AF-A0ABD5KFG1-F1
#
_cell.length_a   1.000
_cell.length_b   1.000
_cell.length_c   1.000
_cell.angle_alpha   90.00
_cell.angle_beta   90.00
_cell.angle_gamma   90.00
#
_symmetry.space_group_name_H-M   'P 1'
#
loop_
_entity.id
_entity.type
_entity.pdbx_description
1 polymer ?
#
loop_
_entity_poly.entity_id
_entity_poly.type
_entity_poly.pdbx_seq_one_letter_code
_entity_poly.pdbx_strand_id
1 'polypeptide(L)'
;MAKSIQMDELKMGVCYYPEHWSEALWEDDFRRMREMNITVIRMAEFAWSIFEPEEDQFDFSFFQKALDLAHQYGLSVILGTPTATPPAWLTSKYPEVLNANKDGVLYQHGMRRHTNYSSPIFRQQCEKIVRNMVIAYKDHPALIGWQIDNEFNCHMDVFYAEADHVAFREWLKDRYESLENLNQAWGTVFWSQTYTDWEQVHLTRNMVSQSPNPHLALDEKRFISSNTISFAKLQVDIIRELDPEHWITTNGTFGHLDNHEMTEDLLDFFSYDSYPQFATIFPGTDDNALQDRAWSMKLSNVRNMSPNFCVMEQQSGPGGWVDSIGMGTPRPGQIRLWSYQSVLHGTDLLVYFRWRTATFGTEMYWHGINDYHNQPNRRVREVAQVGEEFAKIGRVIAGTTYQADVAILQDYDNIWDGELDEWHGPLQQQSVRSWYKQLQYRHIPTDMVTLQPTTTLEELSEYKVIIYAHPAIMTDETAELLQAYVSQGGTLFFGARTGYKDLKGHCYMRPFPGAVAELCGVTVEDFTLIKGTIPAAKLQWSGANERLQEGTSTAGFNEVLHVEHADVQVVAEYTSEYYAGSPALTKRTVGQGQVWYYGAAYNEPVVDALLDEIGLSSPVGDLVEVPSEVELGIRSGKDKAYVFLLNYSDQQAPIKLKKQAKELLSGTTLQDEINLPAYGVFIFEIDLPH
;
A
#
# COMPACT_ATOMS: atom_id res chain seq x y z
N MET A 1 3.85 -7.58 -19.22
CA MET A 1 4.64 -6.34 -19.13
C MET A 1 4.14 -5.64 -17.89
N ALA A 2 5.04 -5.16 -17.02
CA ALA A 2 4.63 -4.51 -15.78
C ALA A 2 3.71 -3.30 -16.06
N LYS A 3 2.64 -3.16 -15.28
CA LYS A 3 1.75 -2.00 -15.31
C LYS A 3 2.49 -0.81 -14.72
N SER A 4 2.88 0.14 -15.54
CA SER A 4 3.79 1.20 -15.09
C SER A 4 3.66 2.45 -15.95
N ILE A 5 3.59 3.61 -15.29
CA ILE A 5 3.56 4.89 -16.01
C ILE A 5 4.88 5.10 -16.75
N GLN A 6 4.78 5.52 -18.02
CA GLN A 6 5.95 5.80 -18.86
C GLN A 6 6.10 7.32 -19.02
N MET A 7 7.18 7.85 -18.46
CA MET A 7 7.48 9.29 -18.43
C MET A 7 8.92 9.55 -18.85
N ASP A 8 9.14 10.50 -19.77
CA ASP A 8 10.49 10.92 -20.17
C ASP A 8 11.14 11.89 -19.18
N GLU A 9 10.34 12.47 -18.29
CA GLU A 9 10.78 13.38 -17.24
C GLU A 9 9.81 13.39 -16.05
N LEU A 10 10.33 13.67 -14.86
CA LEU A 10 9.50 13.87 -13.68
C LEU A 10 8.55 15.05 -13.92
N LYS A 11 7.25 14.85 -13.69
CA LYS A 11 6.25 15.91 -13.80
C LYS A 11 5.60 16.21 -12.45
N MET A 12 5.23 17.48 -12.30
CA MET A 12 4.39 17.93 -11.21
C MET A 12 3.00 18.29 -11.69
N GLY A 13 2.02 17.94 -10.87
CA GLY A 13 0.63 18.29 -11.04
C GLY A 13 -0.04 18.78 -9.76
N VAL A 14 -1.33 19.11 -9.88
CA VAL A 14 -2.15 19.51 -8.74
C VAL A 14 -3.63 19.20 -8.96
N CYS A 15 -4.35 18.84 -7.91
CA CYS A 15 -5.81 18.76 -7.95
C CYS A 15 -6.40 20.18 -8.03
N TYR A 16 -7.19 20.44 -9.07
CA TYR A 16 -7.85 21.72 -9.35
C TYR A 16 -9.34 21.54 -9.63
N TYR A 17 -10.17 22.28 -8.90
CA TYR A 17 -11.63 22.18 -8.93
C TYR A 17 -12.19 23.53 -9.40
N PRO A 18 -12.37 23.75 -10.71
CA PRO A 18 -12.82 25.02 -11.27
C PRO A 18 -14.21 25.40 -10.76
N GLU A 19 -15.07 24.42 -10.51
CA GLU A 19 -16.41 24.54 -9.96
C GLU A 19 -16.44 25.12 -8.53
N HIS A 20 -15.30 25.14 -7.83
CA HIS A 20 -15.20 25.78 -6.51
C HIS A 20 -14.94 27.29 -6.57
N TRP A 21 -14.56 27.82 -7.74
CA TRP A 21 -14.02 29.18 -7.87
C TRP A 21 -14.65 29.95 -9.03
N SER A 22 -14.65 31.29 -8.93
CA SER A 22 -15.03 32.15 -10.06
C SER A 22 -14.11 31.95 -11.26
N GLU A 23 -14.67 31.93 -12.48
CA GLU A 23 -13.89 31.84 -13.74
C GLU A 23 -12.79 32.91 -13.83
N ALA A 24 -12.98 34.07 -13.18
CA ALA A 24 -11.99 35.15 -13.13
C ALA A 24 -10.67 34.80 -12.42
N LEU A 25 -10.61 33.68 -11.68
CA LEU A 25 -9.40 33.21 -11.00
C LEU A 25 -8.62 32.19 -11.83
N TRP A 26 -9.23 31.55 -12.82
CA TRP A 26 -8.65 30.38 -13.49
C TRP A 26 -7.40 30.73 -14.29
N GLU A 27 -7.44 31.85 -15.03
CA GLU A 27 -6.32 32.30 -15.86
C GLU A 27 -5.06 32.57 -15.01
N ASP A 28 -5.22 33.27 -13.88
CA ASP A 28 -4.12 33.53 -12.94
C ASP A 28 -3.60 32.24 -12.30
N ASP A 29 -4.49 31.33 -11.92
CA ASP A 29 -4.13 30.04 -11.35
C ASP A 29 -3.28 29.21 -12.31
N PHE A 30 -3.73 29.06 -13.56
CA PHE A 30 -3.00 28.28 -14.58
C PHE A 30 -1.67 28.90 -14.96
N ARG A 31 -1.60 30.24 -15.06
CA ARG A 31 -0.33 30.96 -15.22
C ARG A 31 0.64 30.64 -14.08
N ARG A 32 0.19 30.75 -12.82
CA ARG A 32 1.04 30.50 -11.63
C ARG A 32 1.49 29.04 -11.55
N MET A 33 0.64 28.08 -11.92
CA MET A 33 1.03 26.67 -12.01
C MET A 33 2.21 26.49 -12.96
N ARG A 34 2.13 27.05 -14.18
CA ARG A 34 3.22 26.97 -15.17
C ARG A 34 4.50 27.62 -14.69
N GLU A 35 4.42 28.77 -14.03
CA GLU A 35 5.57 29.46 -13.43
C GLU A 35 6.29 28.61 -12.36
N MET A 36 5.56 27.68 -11.72
CA MET A 36 6.08 26.75 -10.73
C MET A 36 6.48 25.38 -11.31
N ASN A 37 6.54 25.24 -12.64
CA ASN A 37 6.74 23.96 -13.34
C ASN A 37 5.68 22.88 -13.03
N ILE A 38 4.48 23.30 -12.60
CA ILE A 38 3.30 22.43 -12.54
C ILE A 38 2.73 22.37 -13.97
N THR A 39 2.68 21.17 -14.52
CA THR A 39 2.32 20.93 -15.93
C THR A 39 1.08 20.05 -16.11
N VAL A 40 0.59 19.44 -15.03
CA VAL A 40 -0.58 18.55 -15.02
C VAL A 40 -1.61 19.06 -14.01
N ILE A 41 -2.90 18.95 -14.32
CA ILE A 41 -3.99 19.18 -13.37
C ILE A 41 -4.94 17.99 -13.35
N ARG A 42 -5.43 17.63 -12.16
CA ARG A 42 -6.49 16.62 -11.95
C ARG A 42 -7.80 17.30 -11.60
N MET A 43 -8.90 16.90 -12.23
CA MET A 43 -10.19 17.57 -12.12
C MET A 43 -11.38 16.59 -12.24
N ALA A 44 -12.57 17.04 -11.81
CA ALA A 44 -13.89 16.49 -12.11
C ALA A 44 -14.38 15.22 -11.36
N GLU A 45 -13.54 14.57 -10.54
CA GLU A 45 -13.87 13.34 -9.81
C GLU A 45 -15.04 13.47 -8.81
N PHE A 46 -15.44 14.70 -8.46
CA PHE A 46 -16.58 14.98 -7.58
C PHE A 46 -17.70 15.80 -8.25
N ALA A 47 -17.66 15.96 -9.57
CA ALA A 47 -18.49 16.92 -10.30
C ALA A 47 -19.78 16.33 -10.91
N TRP A 48 -20.29 15.18 -10.43
CA TRP A 48 -21.46 14.51 -11.03
C TRP A 48 -22.65 15.46 -11.12
N SER A 49 -22.97 16.17 -10.04
CA SER A 49 -24.09 17.13 -10.00
C SER A 49 -23.94 18.32 -10.95
N ILE A 50 -22.72 18.61 -11.42
CA ILE A 50 -22.47 19.64 -12.44
C ILE A 50 -22.73 19.07 -13.84
N PHE A 51 -22.27 17.84 -14.09
CA PHE A 51 -22.46 17.18 -15.37
C PHE A 51 -23.89 16.70 -15.60
N GLU A 52 -24.59 16.31 -14.55
CA GLU A 52 -25.96 15.79 -14.58
C GLU A 52 -26.78 16.38 -13.41
N PRO A 53 -27.17 17.66 -13.48
CA PRO A 53 -27.93 18.33 -12.42
C PRO A 53 -29.30 17.69 -12.14
N GLU A 54 -29.92 17.10 -13.16
CA GLU A 54 -31.15 16.32 -13.09
C GLU A 54 -30.98 15.05 -13.93
N GLU A 55 -31.70 13.97 -13.58
CA GLU A 55 -31.57 12.69 -14.28
C GLU A 55 -31.75 12.83 -15.80
N ASP A 56 -30.79 12.28 -16.55
CA ASP A 56 -30.71 12.32 -18.01
C ASP A 56 -30.60 13.74 -18.62
N GLN A 57 -30.26 14.76 -17.83
CA GLN A 57 -29.97 16.13 -18.30
C GLN A 57 -28.48 16.44 -18.17
N PHE A 58 -27.72 16.28 -19.25
CA PHE A 58 -26.26 16.44 -19.23
C PHE A 58 -25.78 17.82 -19.70
N ASP A 59 -24.84 18.43 -18.97
CA ASP A 59 -24.13 19.66 -19.37
C ASP A 59 -22.61 19.53 -19.14
N PHE A 60 -21.87 19.51 -20.25
CA PHE A 60 -20.40 19.43 -20.27
C PHE A 60 -19.73 20.77 -20.63
N SER A 61 -20.50 21.84 -20.82
CA SER A 61 -19.96 23.12 -21.31
C SER A 61 -19.06 23.83 -20.30
N PHE A 62 -19.33 23.64 -19.00
CA PHE A 62 -18.55 24.28 -17.93
C PHE A 62 -17.10 23.79 -17.90
N PHE A 63 -16.89 22.48 -17.84
CA PHE A 63 -15.55 21.90 -17.83
C PHE A 63 -14.86 22.01 -19.18
N GLN A 64 -15.60 22.03 -20.30
CA GLN A 64 -15.03 22.31 -21.62
C GLN A 64 -14.26 23.65 -21.62
N LYS A 65 -14.82 24.72 -21.05
CA LYS A 65 -14.11 26.01 -20.93
C LYS A 65 -12.85 25.92 -20.09
N ALA A 66 -12.90 25.19 -18.96
CA ALA A 66 -11.74 25.02 -18.08
C ALA A 66 -10.62 24.24 -18.78
N LEU A 67 -10.97 23.21 -19.54
CA LEU A 67 -10.07 22.41 -20.36
C LEU A 67 -9.44 23.23 -21.49
N ASP A 68 -10.23 24.04 -22.21
CA ASP A 68 -9.74 24.94 -23.25
C ASP A 68 -8.71 25.93 -22.69
N LEU A 69 -9.00 26.51 -21.52
CA LEU A 69 -8.09 27.45 -20.86
C LEU A 69 -6.82 26.74 -20.34
N ALA A 70 -6.95 25.56 -19.75
CA ALA A 70 -5.80 24.75 -19.34
C ALA A 70 -4.87 24.47 -20.53
N HIS A 71 -5.44 24.09 -21.69
CA HIS A 71 -4.69 23.86 -22.93
C HIS A 71 -3.94 25.12 -23.39
N GLN A 72 -4.57 26.29 -23.34
CA GLN A 72 -3.94 27.57 -23.72
C GLN A 72 -2.69 27.89 -22.89
N TYR A 73 -2.67 27.47 -21.63
CA TYR A 73 -1.50 27.59 -20.74
C TYR A 73 -0.54 26.39 -20.84
N GLY A 74 -0.79 25.43 -21.72
CA GLY A 74 0.03 24.23 -21.90
C GLY A 74 -0.05 23.27 -20.71
N LEU A 75 -1.16 23.25 -19.98
CA LEU A 75 -1.44 22.27 -18.94
C LEU A 75 -2.09 21.03 -19.55
N SER A 76 -1.61 19.87 -19.14
CA SER A 76 -2.27 18.58 -19.37
C SER A 76 -3.30 18.30 -18.28
N VAL A 77 -4.35 17.57 -18.61
CA VAL A 77 -5.50 17.32 -17.74
C VAL A 77 -5.71 15.82 -17.57
N ILE A 78 -5.87 15.41 -16.31
CA ILE A 78 -6.39 14.11 -15.91
C ILE A 78 -7.84 14.33 -15.49
N LEU A 79 -8.77 13.63 -16.13
CA LEU A 79 -10.19 13.71 -15.80
C LEU A 79 -10.63 12.53 -14.93
N GLY A 80 -11.23 12.83 -13.79
CA GLY A 80 -11.85 11.86 -12.91
C GLY A 80 -13.30 11.60 -13.29
N THR A 81 -13.69 10.33 -13.46
CA THR A 81 -15.12 9.99 -13.56
C THR A 81 -15.80 10.20 -12.21
N PRO A 82 -16.98 10.84 -12.13
CA PRO A 82 -17.46 11.43 -10.88
C PRO A 82 -18.24 10.46 -9.97
N THR A 83 -18.00 9.15 -10.10
CA THR A 83 -18.84 8.09 -9.51
C THR A 83 -18.70 7.95 -7.99
N ALA A 84 -17.66 8.54 -7.37
CA ALA A 84 -17.44 8.54 -5.93
C ALA A 84 -18.52 9.31 -5.12
N THR A 85 -19.16 10.30 -5.76
CA THR A 85 -20.11 11.23 -5.13
C THR A 85 -21.34 11.43 -6.01
N PRO A 86 -22.33 10.52 -5.95
CA PRO A 86 -23.57 10.69 -6.70
C PRO A 86 -24.36 11.92 -6.22
N PRO A 87 -25.14 12.56 -7.12
CA PRO A 87 -25.94 13.72 -6.78
C PRO A 87 -27.11 13.36 -5.87
N ALA A 88 -27.58 14.33 -5.08
CA ALA A 88 -28.67 14.14 -4.13
C ALA A 88 -29.97 13.63 -4.77
N TRP A 89 -30.26 14.02 -6.02
CA TRP A 89 -31.45 13.55 -6.74
C TRP A 89 -31.43 12.03 -6.94
N LEU A 90 -30.25 11.43 -7.15
CA LEU A 90 -30.09 10.01 -7.42
C LEU A 90 -30.43 9.21 -6.17
N THR A 91 -29.79 9.53 -5.05
CA THR A 91 -30.02 8.85 -3.78
C THR A 91 -31.40 9.13 -3.18
N SER A 92 -32.00 10.29 -3.50
CA SER A 92 -33.37 10.60 -3.08
C SER A 92 -34.42 9.84 -3.88
N LYS A 93 -34.18 9.64 -5.18
CA LYS A 93 -35.10 8.93 -6.07
C LYS A 93 -34.97 7.41 -5.95
N TYR A 94 -33.74 6.93 -5.76
CA TYR A 94 -33.37 5.53 -5.67
C TYR A 94 -32.59 5.26 -4.37
N PRO A 95 -33.25 5.27 -3.19
CA PRO A 95 -32.56 5.04 -1.92
C PRO A 95 -31.85 3.67 -1.83
N GLU A 96 -32.25 2.68 -2.63
CA GLU A 96 -31.63 1.35 -2.72
C GLU A 96 -30.18 1.36 -3.26
N VAL A 97 -29.70 2.48 -3.80
CA VAL A 97 -28.29 2.66 -4.18
C VAL A 97 -27.38 2.91 -2.97
N LEU A 98 -27.96 3.30 -1.84
CA LEU A 98 -27.22 3.58 -0.61
C LEU A 98 -26.67 2.28 -0.03
N ASN A 99 -25.49 2.34 0.58
CA ASN A 99 -24.97 1.23 1.37
C ASN A 99 -25.78 1.08 2.67
N ALA A 100 -25.63 -0.04 3.36
CA ALA A 100 -26.20 -0.27 4.69
C ALA A 100 -25.13 -0.63 5.70
N ASN A 101 -25.41 -0.36 6.98
CA ASN A 101 -24.63 -0.93 8.06
C ASN A 101 -24.94 -2.43 8.23
N LYS A 102 -24.21 -3.11 9.13
CA LYS A 102 -24.35 -4.56 9.38
C LYS A 102 -25.74 -4.99 9.89
N ASP A 103 -26.57 -4.05 10.36
CA ASP A 103 -27.97 -4.27 10.75
C ASP A 103 -28.95 -4.18 9.55
N GLY A 104 -28.45 -3.85 8.35
CA GLY A 104 -29.27 -3.58 7.17
C GLY A 104 -29.93 -2.20 7.18
N VAL A 105 -29.50 -1.28 8.06
CA VAL A 105 -29.98 0.10 8.07
C VAL A 105 -29.22 0.90 7.01
N LEU A 106 -29.94 1.42 6.03
CA LEU A 106 -29.37 2.26 4.98
C LEU A 106 -28.71 3.51 5.56
N TYR A 107 -27.52 3.82 5.07
CA TYR A 107 -26.93 5.14 5.23
C TYR A 107 -27.79 6.20 4.52
N GLN A 108 -27.45 7.47 4.73
CA GLN A 108 -28.14 8.60 4.12
C GLN A 108 -27.22 9.30 3.14
N HIS A 109 -27.79 10.11 2.25
CA HIS A 109 -27.01 10.96 1.36
C HIS A 109 -26.10 11.91 2.17
N GLY A 110 -24.81 11.92 1.84
CA GLY A 110 -23.84 12.81 2.47
C GLY A 110 -22.40 12.32 2.36
N MET A 111 -21.44 13.20 2.66
CA MET A 111 -20.01 12.92 2.51
C MET A 111 -19.70 12.40 1.08
N ARG A 112 -19.06 11.24 0.96
CA ARG A 112 -18.76 10.50 -0.27
C ARG A 112 -18.81 9.01 0.02
N ARG A 113 -18.79 8.16 -1.01
CA ARG A 113 -18.72 6.69 -0.84
C ARG A 113 -19.89 6.06 -0.08
N HIS A 114 -21.04 6.74 0.01
CA HIS A 114 -22.22 6.27 0.75
C HIS A 114 -23.11 5.28 -0.05
N THR A 115 -22.67 4.84 -1.24
CA THR A 115 -23.39 3.91 -2.12
C THR A 115 -22.79 2.50 -2.09
N ASN A 116 -23.54 1.51 -2.56
CA ASN A 116 -23.06 0.14 -2.75
C ASN A 116 -22.78 -0.16 -4.23
N TYR A 117 -21.77 -0.98 -4.51
CA TYR A 117 -21.39 -1.32 -5.88
C TYR A 117 -22.28 -2.38 -6.52
N SER A 118 -23.08 -3.11 -5.73
CA SER A 118 -23.93 -4.20 -6.21
C SER A 118 -25.25 -3.71 -6.81
N SER A 119 -25.66 -2.47 -6.52
CA SER A 119 -26.94 -1.91 -6.96
C SER A 119 -27.00 -1.81 -8.50
N PRO A 120 -27.94 -2.50 -9.16
CA PRO A 120 -28.09 -2.42 -10.60
C PRO A 120 -28.41 -1.00 -11.09
N ILE A 121 -29.20 -0.25 -10.31
CA ILE A 121 -29.54 1.14 -10.62
C ILE A 121 -28.29 2.01 -10.52
N PHE A 122 -27.49 1.86 -9.45
CA PHE A 122 -26.26 2.64 -9.32
C PHE A 122 -25.30 2.38 -10.47
N ARG A 123 -25.08 1.10 -10.83
CA ARG A 123 -24.27 0.71 -11.99
C ARG A 123 -24.79 1.32 -13.30
N GLN A 124 -26.11 1.30 -13.53
CA GLN A 124 -26.71 1.89 -14.72
C GLN A 124 -26.49 3.41 -14.80
N GLN A 125 -26.65 4.13 -13.69
CA GLN A 125 -26.43 5.58 -13.66
C GLN A 125 -24.95 5.92 -13.83
N CYS A 126 -24.04 5.15 -13.21
CA CYS A 126 -22.60 5.27 -13.42
C CYS A 126 -22.21 5.04 -14.89
N GLU A 127 -22.76 4.02 -15.54
CA GLU A 127 -22.54 3.78 -16.97
C GLU A 127 -22.93 5.00 -17.81
N LYS A 128 -24.11 5.57 -17.58
CA LYS A 128 -24.60 6.74 -18.32
C LYS A 128 -23.66 7.92 -18.17
N ILE A 129 -23.28 8.29 -16.94
CA ILE A 129 -22.45 9.47 -16.71
C ILE A 129 -21.05 9.28 -17.31
N VAL A 130 -20.44 8.10 -17.13
CA VAL A 130 -19.11 7.80 -17.68
C VAL A 130 -19.14 7.84 -19.19
N ARG A 131 -20.11 7.19 -19.82
CA ARG A 131 -20.25 7.17 -21.29
C ARG A 131 -20.40 8.58 -21.87
N ASN A 132 -21.29 9.39 -21.29
CA ASN A 132 -21.50 10.76 -21.77
C ASN A 132 -20.28 11.66 -21.54
N MET A 133 -19.59 11.52 -20.39
CA MET A 133 -18.37 12.26 -20.08
C MET A 133 -17.21 11.92 -21.04
N VAL A 134 -17.00 10.64 -21.35
CA VAL A 134 -15.96 10.22 -22.30
C VAL A 134 -16.26 10.73 -23.70
N ILE A 135 -17.51 10.63 -24.16
CA ILE A 135 -17.93 11.19 -25.46
C ILE A 135 -17.67 12.70 -25.53
N ALA A 136 -17.89 13.43 -24.43
CA ALA A 136 -17.72 14.87 -24.39
C ALA A 136 -16.25 15.32 -24.46
N TYR A 137 -15.31 14.57 -23.85
CA TYR A 137 -13.94 15.08 -23.63
C TYR A 137 -12.81 14.27 -24.27
N LYS A 138 -13.05 13.05 -24.77
CA LYS A 138 -11.97 12.19 -25.28
C LYS A 138 -11.10 12.84 -26.36
N ASP A 139 -11.67 13.71 -27.19
CA ASP A 139 -10.96 14.36 -28.30
C ASP A 139 -10.29 15.68 -27.89
N HIS A 140 -10.35 16.04 -26.59
CA HIS A 140 -9.82 17.31 -26.11
C HIS A 140 -8.27 17.28 -26.00
N PRO A 141 -7.54 18.23 -26.60
CA PRO A 141 -6.07 18.15 -26.70
C PRO A 141 -5.31 18.34 -25.38
N ALA A 142 -5.99 18.77 -24.31
CA ALA A 142 -5.40 18.80 -22.97
C ALA A 142 -5.49 17.47 -22.24
N LEU A 143 -6.43 16.59 -22.60
CA LEU A 143 -6.62 15.31 -21.93
C LEU A 143 -5.38 14.44 -22.12
N ILE A 144 -4.90 13.83 -21.05
CA ILE A 144 -3.80 12.85 -21.11
C ILE A 144 -4.19 11.49 -20.57
N GLY A 145 -5.26 11.40 -19.77
CA GLY A 145 -5.66 10.16 -19.12
C GLY A 145 -6.91 10.31 -18.27
N TRP A 146 -7.48 9.17 -17.92
CA TRP A 146 -8.66 9.04 -17.08
C TRP A 146 -8.28 8.48 -15.71
N GLN A 147 -8.82 9.11 -14.66
CA GLN A 147 -8.93 8.48 -13.36
C GLN A 147 -10.35 7.92 -13.24
N ILE A 148 -10.49 6.60 -13.12
CA ILE A 148 -11.80 6.03 -12.77
C ILE A 148 -12.04 6.24 -11.28
N ASP A 149 -13.25 6.69 -10.97
CA ASP A 149 -13.72 6.98 -9.63
C ASP A 149 -12.74 7.84 -8.78
N ASN A 150 -12.79 7.76 -7.45
CA ASN A 150 -11.79 8.30 -6.54
C ASN A 150 -11.72 7.48 -5.24
N GLU A 151 -10.61 6.78 -4.97
CA GLU A 151 -10.36 6.06 -3.71
C GLU A 151 -11.39 4.95 -3.40
N PHE A 152 -11.38 3.85 -4.16
CA PHE A 152 -12.32 2.73 -3.95
C PHE A 152 -12.20 2.20 -2.53
N ASN A 153 -13.36 1.92 -1.90
CA ASN A 153 -13.48 1.44 -0.51
C ASN A 153 -13.00 2.43 0.58
N CYS A 154 -12.68 3.67 0.23
CA CYS A 154 -12.35 4.69 1.23
C CYS A 154 -13.58 5.05 2.07
N HIS A 155 -13.38 5.24 3.38
CA HIS A 155 -14.40 5.44 4.42
C HIS A 155 -15.35 4.26 4.66
N MET A 156 -15.61 3.43 3.66
CA MET A 156 -16.37 2.19 3.76
C MET A 156 -15.77 1.10 2.88
N ASP A 157 -15.23 0.08 3.52
CA ASP A 157 -14.73 -1.15 2.90
C ASP A 157 -15.66 -2.35 3.13
N VAL A 158 -16.85 -2.13 3.70
CA VAL A 158 -17.85 -3.17 3.95
C VAL A 158 -19.22 -2.76 3.41
N PHE A 159 -19.97 -3.74 2.90
CA PHE A 159 -21.21 -3.52 2.17
C PHE A 159 -22.29 -4.51 2.63
N TYR A 160 -23.46 -4.01 3.03
CA TYR A 160 -24.52 -4.82 3.64
C TYR A 160 -25.93 -4.45 3.15
N ALA A 161 -26.05 -3.74 2.04
CA ALA A 161 -27.36 -3.50 1.44
C ALA A 161 -27.94 -4.81 0.88
N GLU A 162 -29.26 -4.86 0.64
CA GLU A 162 -29.89 -6.06 0.10
C GLU A 162 -29.30 -6.49 -1.24
N ALA A 163 -28.91 -5.52 -2.09
CA ALA A 163 -28.22 -5.79 -3.35
C ALA A 163 -26.88 -6.52 -3.14
N ASP A 164 -26.15 -6.21 -2.07
CA ASP A 164 -24.89 -6.87 -1.74
C ASP A 164 -25.10 -8.31 -1.28
N HIS A 165 -26.15 -8.56 -0.49
CA HIS A 165 -26.52 -9.92 -0.11
C HIS A 165 -26.90 -10.78 -1.33
N VAL A 166 -27.65 -10.23 -2.28
CA VAL A 166 -28.03 -10.92 -3.52
C VAL A 166 -26.78 -11.20 -4.37
N ALA A 167 -25.95 -10.19 -4.61
CA ALA A 167 -24.71 -10.34 -5.38
C ALA A 167 -23.75 -11.36 -4.75
N PHE A 168 -23.65 -11.39 -3.41
CA PHE A 168 -22.86 -12.38 -2.69
C PHE A 168 -23.35 -13.80 -2.93
N ARG A 169 -24.68 -14.03 -2.94
CA ARG A 169 -25.25 -15.35 -3.25
C ARG A 169 -24.90 -15.79 -4.67
N GLU A 170 -24.97 -14.89 -5.64
CA GLU A 170 -24.59 -15.21 -7.03
C GLU A 170 -23.09 -15.50 -7.16
N TRP A 171 -22.23 -14.73 -6.50
CA TRP A 171 -20.79 -14.99 -6.45
C TRP A 171 -20.47 -16.36 -5.84
N LEU A 172 -21.15 -16.75 -4.76
CA LEU A 172 -20.98 -18.06 -4.13
C LEU A 172 -21.49 -19.21 -5.00
N LYS A 173 -22.58 -19.02 -5.75
CA LYS A 173 -23.08 -20.02 -6.70
C LYS A 173 -22.07 -20.28 -7.81
N ASP A 174 -21.42 -19.24 -8.32
CA ASP A 174 -20.36 -19.38 -9.31
C ASP A 174 -19.14 -20.10 -8.72
N ARG A 175 -18.71 -19.70 -7.52
CA ARG A 175 -17.52 -20.26 -6.86
C ARG A 175 -17.67 -21.72 -6.42
N TYR A 176 -18.82 -22.09 -5.85
CA TYR A 176 -19.02 -23.39 -5.20
C TYR A 176 -19.95 -24.32 -5.97
N GLU A 177 -20.70 -23.82 -6.96
CA GLU A 177 -21.68 -24.55 -7.80
C GLU A 177 -22.88 -25.14 -7.04
N SER A 178 -22.73 -25.52 -5.77
CA SER A 178 -23.75 -26.16 -4.95
C SER A 178 -23.62 -25.81 -3.45
N LEU A 179 -24.74 -25.90 -2.73
CA LEU A 179 -24.74 -25.74 -1.26
C LEU A 179 -23.94 -26.83 -0.56
N GLU A 180 -23.88 -28.05 -1.11
CA GLU A 180 -23.06 -29.14 -0.55
C GLU A 180 -21.59 -28.70 -0.47
N ASN A 181 -21.06 -28.20 -1.58
CA ASN A 181 -19.68 -27.74 -1.67
C ASN A 181 -19.41 -26.53 -0.76
N LEU A 182 -20.33 -25.55 -0.72
CA LEU A 182 -20.24 -24.40 0.18
C LEU A 182 -20.24 -24.85 1.65
N ASN A 183 -21.19 -25.71 2.03
CA ASN A 183 -21.32 -26.19 3.39
C ASN A 183 -20.08 -26.95 3.86
N GLN A 184 -19.47 -27.73 2.95
CA GLN A 184 -18.20 -28.41 3.19
C GLN A 184 -17.04 -27.42 3.30
N ALA A 185 -16.96 -26.43 2.41
CA ALA A 185 -15.90 -25.44 2.37
C ALA A 185 -15.90 -24.53 3.60
N TRP A 186 -17.07 -24.23 4.17
CA TRP A 186 -17.21 -23.42 5.38
C TRP A 186 -17.33 -24.24 6.67
N GLY A 187 -17.27 -25.56 6.61
CA GLY A 187 -17.40 -26.42 7.79
C GLY A 187 -18.71 -26.20 8.56
N THR A 188 -19.80 -25.85 7.85
CA THR A 188 -21.09 -25.41 8.45
C THR A 188 -21.77 -26.46 9.34
N VAL A 189 -21.33 -27.70 9.32
CA VAL A 189 -21.75 -28.74 10.28
C VAL A 189 -21.46 -28.32 11.72
N PHE A 190 -20.40 -27.53 11.94
CA PHE A 190 -20.06 -27.01 13.26
C PHE A 190 -21.15 -26.05 13.77
N TRP A 191 -21.69 -26.37 14.95
CA TRP A 191 -22.84 -25.68 15.55
C TRP A 191 -24.11 -25.65 14.68
N SER A 192 -24.29 -26.64 13.79
CA SER A 192 -25.53 -26.82 13.01
C SER A 192 -25.88 -25.61 12.11
N GLN A 193 -24.88 -25.03 11.46
CA GLN A 193 -25.02 -23.88 10.56
C GLN A 193 -25.26 -24.29 9.08
N THR A 194 -25.49 -25.56 8.79
CA THR A 194 -25.66 -26.07 7.41
C THR A 194 -26.82 -25.40 6.68
N TYR A 195 -26.53 -24.82 5.53
CA TYR A 195 -27.51 -24.19 4.65
C TYR A 195 -28.20 -25.22 3.76
N THR A 196 -29.52 -25.10 3.64
CA THR A 196 -30.39 -25.96 2.83
C THR A 196 -31.07 -25.22 1.68
N ASP A 197 -30.94 -23.89 1.66
CA ASP A 197 -31.40 -23.01 0.60
C ASP A 197 -30.43 -21.82 0.47
N TRP A 198 -30.22 -21.32 -0.75
CA TRP A 198 -29.31 -20.20 -0.99
C TRP A 198 -29.78 -18.91 -0.32
N GLU A 199 -31.09 -18.68 -0.17
CA GLU A 199 -31.64 -17.48 0.49
C GLU A 199 -31.34 -17.44 2.00
N GLN A 200 -30.85 -18.54 2.58
CA GLN A 200 -30.37 -18.58 3.97
C GLN A 200 -28.95 -17.99 4.09
N VAL A 201 -28.23 -17.85 2.98
CA VAL A 201 -26.85 -17.37 2.93
C VAL A 201 -26.84 -15.84 2.79
N HIS A 202 -26.18 -15.19 3.74
CA HIS A 202 -26.03 -13.74 3.77
C HIS A 202 -24.57 -13.39 4.03
N LEU A 203 -24.19 -12.16 3.68
CA LEU A 203 -22.98 -11.53 4.22
C LEU A 203 -23.07 -11.51 5.75
N THR A 204 -21.96 -11.28 6.45
CA THR A 204 -21.94 -11.30 7.90
C THR A 204 -22.97 -10.32 8.47
N ARG A 205 -23.80 -10.81 9.39
CA ARG A 205 -24.86 -10.04 10.06
C ARG A 205 -24.57 -9.92 11.54
N ASN A 206 -25.34 -9.09 12.24
CA ASN A 206 -25.25 -9.03 13.69
C ASN A 206 -25.64 -10.36 14.33
N MET A 207 -24.75 -10.86 15.19
CA MET A 207 -24.81 -12.19 15.77
C MET A 207 -24.31 -12.18 17.20
N VAL A 208 -24.65 -13.23 17.96
CA VAL A 208 -24.22 -13.37 19.37
C VAL A 208 -22.69 -13.34 19.42
N SER A 209 -22.16 -12.49 20.30
CA SER A 209 -20.71 -12.27 20.48
C SER A 209 -19.96 -11.79 19.23
N GLN A 210 -20.64 -11.38 18.16
CA GLN A 210 -20.04 -10.86 16.92
C GLN A 210 -18.98 -11.80 16.30
N SER A 211 -19.19 -13.12 16.43
CA SER A 211 -18.24 -14.13 15.96
C SER A 211 -18.83 -14.91 14.78
N PRO A 212 -18.56 -14.48 13.52
CA PRO A 212 -19.02 -15.19 12.33
C PRO A 212 -18.30 -16.52 12.15
N ASN A 213 -18.86 -17.38 11.29
CA ASN A 213 -18.07 -18.44 10.69
C ASN A 213 -16.84 -17.80 9.99
N PRO A 214 -15.60 -18.19 10.34
CA PRO A 214 -14.41 -17.53 9.83
C PRO A 214 -14.24 -17.70 8.31
N HIS A 215 -14.73 -18.81 7.74
CA HIS A 215 -14.67 -19.06 6.30
C HIS A 215 -15.65 -18.16 5.52
N LEU A 216 -16.84 -17.91 6.08
CA LEU A 216 -17.77 -16.90 5.58
C LEU A 216 -17.14 -15.50 5.65
N ALA A 217 -16.46 -15.17 6.75
CA ALA A 217 -15.83 -13.86 6.91
C ALA A 217 -14.70 -13.61 5.91
N LEU A 218 -13.89 -14.63 5.60
CA LEU A 218 -12.86 -14.56 4.56
C LEU A 218 -13.48 -14.43 3.15
N ASP A 219 -14.49 -15.25 2.83
CA ASP A 219 -15.18 -15.16 1.53
C ASP A 219 -15.96 -13.85 1.37
N GLU A 220 -16.45 -13.23 2.44
CA GLU A 220 -17.02 -11.89 2.41
C GLU A 220 -16.00 -10.88 1.88
N LYS A 221 -14.73 -10.93 2.30
CA LYS A 221 -13.71 -9.96 1.86
C LYS A 221 -13.30 -10.19 0.42
N ARG A 222 -13.16 -11.47 0.03
CA ARG A 222 -12.94 -11.88 -1.37
C ARG A 222 -14.08 -11.38 -2.28
N PHE A 223 -15.33 -11.54 -1.84
CA PHE A 223 -16.49 -11.03 -2.58
C PHE A 223 -16.47 -9.52 -2.70
N ILE A 224 -16.21 -8.78 -1.60
CA ILE A 224 -16.15 -7.32 -1.63
C ILE A 224 -15.09 -6.86 -2.64
N SER A 225 -13.89 -7.45 -2.61
CA SER A 225 -12.85 -7.18 -3.60
C SER A 225 -13.33 -7.42 -5.03
N SER A 226 -13.86 -8.61 -5.32
CA SER A 226 -14.36 -8.98 -6.65
C SER A 226 -15.48 -8.07 -7.15
N ASN A 227 -16.40 -7.66 -6.25
CA ASN A 227 -17.49 -6.76 -6.58
C ASN A 227 -16.99 -5.32 -6.87
N THR A 228 -16.04 -4.82 -6.09
CA THR A 228 -15.38 -3.53 -6.34
C THR A 228 -14.63 -3.53 -7.68
N ILE A 229 -13.85 -4.59 -7.97
CA ILE A 229 -13.14 -4.75 -9.24
C ILE A 229 -14.13 -4.83 -10.42
N SER A 230 -15.24 -5.55 -10.26
CA SER A 230 -16.32 -5.59 -11.25
C SER A 230 -16.93 -4.21 -11.54
N PHE A 231 -17.06 -3.36 -10.51
CA PHE A 231 -17.55 -2.01 -10.67
C PHE A 231 -16.51 -1.06 -11.31
N ALA A 232 -15.22 -1.21 -10.97
CA ALA A 232 -14.14 -0.52 -11.67
C ALA A 232 -14.11 -0.93 -13.15
N LYS A 233 -14.24 -2.23 -13.44
CA LYS A 233 -14.26 -2.79 -14.79
C LYS A 233 -15.37 -2.20 -15.65
N LEU A 234 -16.56 -1.96 -15.10
CA LEU A 234 -17.65 -1.28 -15.81
C LEU A 234 -17.19 0.05 -16.42
N GLN A 235 -16.47 0.87 -15.65
CA GLN A 235 -16.00 2.18 -16.11
C GLN A 235 -14.87 2.03 -17.14
N VAL A 236 -13.94 1.12 -16.88
CA VAL A 236 -12.80 0.83 -17.77
C VAL A 236 -13.28 0.33 -19.12
N ASP A 237 -14.23 -0.60 -19.16
CA ASP A 237 -14.75 -1.16 -20.41
C ASP A 237 -15.40 -0.08 -21.28
N ILE A 238 -16.13 0.87 -20.67
CA ILE A 238 -16.71 2.02 -21.37
C ILE A 238 -15.63 2.95 -21.93
N ILE A 239 -14.62 3.28 -21.12
CA ILE A 239 -13.53 4.17 -21.56
C ILE A 239 -12.75 3.50 -22.68
N ARG A 240 -12.36 2.22 -22.56
CA ARG A 240 -11.64 1.48 -23.60
C ARG A 240 -12.43 1.33 -24.89
N GLU A 241 -13.76 1.21 -24.81
CA GLU A 241 -14.65 1.19 -25.98
C GLU A 241 -14.62 2.53 -26.74
N LEU A 242 -14.64 3.65 -26.02
CA LEU A 242 -14.89 4.97 -26.61
C LEU A 242 -13.61 5.79 -26.85
N ASP A 243 -12.58 5.58 -26.04
CA ASP A 243 -11.31 6.28 -25.97
C ASP A 243 -10.15 5.30 -25.69
N PRO A 244 -9.71 4.56 -26.72
CA PRO A 244 -8.63 3.59 -26.58
C PRO A 244 -7.23 4.23 -26.51
N GLU A 245 -7.11 5.55 -26.71
CA GLU A 245 -5.81 6.24 -26.82
C GLU A 245 -5.28 6.70 -25.46
N HIS A 246 -6.16 7.20 -24.59
CA HIS A 246 -5.77 7.70 -23.27
C HIS A 246 -5.59 6.57 -22.25
N TRP A 247 -4.63 6.75 -21.34
CA TRP A 247 -4.42 5.80 -20.26
C TRP A 247 -5.50 5.90 -19.17
N ILE A 248 -5.65 4.84 -18.38
CA ILE A 248 -6.62 4.70 -17.30
C ILE A 248 -5.90 4.31 -16.01
N THR A 249 -6.23 4.98 -14.91
CA THR A 249 -5.74 4.69 -13.56
C THR A 249 -6.83 4.88 -12.50
N THR A 250 -6.57 4.53 -11.25
CA THR A 250 -7.33 4.92 -10.06
C THR A 250 -6.36 5.16 -8.90
N ASN A 251 -6.82 5.80 -7.83
CA ASN A 251 -6.01 6.21 -6.70
C ASN A 251 -6.37 5.55 -5.37
N GLY A 252 -5.36 5.40 -4.51
CA GLY A 252 -5.48 5.04 -3.09
C GLY A 252 -5.48 3.53 -2.80
N THR A 253 -5.20 3.13 -1.56
CA THR A 253 -5.17 1.71 -1.13
C THR A 253 -5.99 1.53 0.13
N PHE A 254 -7.14 0.86 0.02
CA PHE A 254 -8.10 0.69 1.12
C PHE A 254 -8.43 -0.78 1.36
N GLY A 255 -9.11 -1.06 2.47
CA GLY A 255 -9.44 -2.41 2.92
C GLY A 255 -10.28 -3.19 1.93
N HIS A 256 -10.20 -4.53 2.04
CA HIS A 256 -10.98 -5.50 1.26
C HIS A 256 -10.94 -5.28 -0.26
N LEU A 257 -9.78 -4.90 -0.80
CA LEU A 257 -9.54 -4.75 -2.23
C LEU A 257 -8.17 -5.31 -2.61
N ASP A 258 -8.18 -6.32 -3.49
CA ASP A 258 -6.99 -6.76 -4.21
C ASP A 258 -6.64 -5.72 -5.29
N ASN A 259 -5.68 -4.86 -4.96
CA ASN A 259 -5.22 -3.81 -5.86
C ASN A 259 -4.26 -4.35 -6.92
N HIS A 260 -3.68 -5.54 -6.73
CA HIS A 260 -2.86 -6.17 -7.77
C HIS A 260 -3.76 -6.73 -8.87
N GLU A 261 -4.81 -7.47 -8.52
CA GLU A 261 -5.84 -7.96 -9.46
C GLU A 261 -6.45 -6.78 -10.22
N MET A 262 -6.88 -5.72 -9.51
CA MET A 262 -7.44 -4.52 -10.16
C MET A 262 -6.45 -3.88 -11.16
N THR A 263 -5.17 -3.80 -10.79
CA THR A 263 -4.15 -3.16 -11.64
C THR A 263 -3.83 -4.00 -12.86
N GLU A 264 -3.60 -5.30 -12.68
CA GLU A 264 -3.24 -6.21 -13.76
C GLU A 264 -4.37 -6.34 -14.79
N ASP A 265 -5.60 -6.48 -14.32
CA ASP A 265 -6.74 -6.74 -15.20
C ASP A 265 -7.26 -5.48 -15.89
N LEU A 266 -7.20 -4.31 -15.23
CA LEU A 266 -7.97 -3.15 -15.65
C LEU A 266 -7.16 -1.89 -15.98
N LEU A 267 -6.06 -1.63 -15.26
CA LEU A 267 -5.39 -0.32 -15.32
C LEU A 267 -4.18 -0.36 -16.26
N ASP A 268 -3.73 0.81 -16.74
CA ASP A 268 -2.42 0.93 -17.40
C ASP A 268 -1.29 1.02 -16.38
N PHE A 269 -1.56 1.67 -15.26
CA PHE A 269 -0.71 1.78 -14.08
C PHE A 269 -1.56 2.14 -12.86
N PHE A 270 -1.06 1.85 -11.66
CA PHE A 270 -1.72 2.23 -10.42
C PHE A 270 -1.30 3.63 -9.99
N SER A 271 -2.22 4.40 -9.39
CA SER A 271 -1.91 5.68 -8.76
C SER A 271 -2.19 5.64 -7.26
N TYR A 272 -1.56 6.53 -6.50
CA TYR A 272 -1.62 6.48 -5.03
C TYR A 272 -1.78 7.86 -4.38
N ASP A 273 -2.39 7.87 -3.20
CA ASP A 273 -2.59 9.06 -2.38
C ASP A 273 -1.68 9.02 -1.15
N SER A 274 -0.70 9.91 -1.13
CA SER A 274 0.42 9.94 -0.19
C SER A 274 0.25 11.04 0.87
N TYR A 275 -0.05 10.59 2.09
CA TYR A 275 -0.28 11.44 3.27
C TYR A 275 0.60 11.00 4.46
N PRO A 276 1.93 11.24 4.42
CA PRO A 276 2.90 10.73 5.39
C PRO A 276 2.60 11.06 6.85
N GLN A 277 1.91 12.18 7.11
CA GLN A 277 1.62 12.60 8.47
C GLN A 277 0.63 11.69 9.20
N PHE A 278 -0.14 10.85 8.49
CA PHE A 278 -0.97 9.82 9.12
C PHE A 278 -0.15 8.90 10.04
N ALA A 279 1.10 8.60 9.69
CA ALA A 279 2.00 7.81 10.53
C ALA A 279 2.37 8.50 11.87
N THR A 280 2.18 9.82 11.96
CA THR A 280 2.49 10.62 13.16
C THR A 280 1.26 10.93 14.03
N ILE A 281 0.07 11.02 13.45
CA ILE A 281 -1.17 11.32 14.17
C ILE A 281 -1.92 10.07 14.63
N PHE A 282 -1.62 8.93 14.02
CA PHE A 282 -2.00 7.61 14.50
C PHE A 282 -0.73 6.82 14.88
N PRO A 283 0.04 7.29 15.88
CA PRO A 283 1.29 6.63 16.24
C PRO A 283 0.99 5.26 16.82
N GLY A 284 1.81 4.27 16.45
CA GLY A 284 1.86 2.99 17.16
C GLY A 284 2.43 3.15 18.57
N THR A 285 2.53 2.05 19.29
CA THR A 285 3.09 2.01 20.66
C THR A 285 4.61 1.86 20.70
N ASP A 286 5.31 2.26 19.63
CA ASP A 286 6.73 1.93 19.47
C ASP A 286 7.66 3.00 20.00
N ASP A 287 8.68 2.52 20.70
CA ASP A 287 9.87 3.30 20.96
C ASP A 287 10.59 3.61 19.65
N ASN A 288 11.10 4.83 19.50
CA ASN A 288 11.85 5.27 18.33
C ASN A 288 11.15 4.91 17.00
N ALA A 289 9.88 5.27 16.85
CA ALA A 289 9.12 5.00 15.62
C ALA A 289 9.72 5.74 14.39
N LEU A 290 9.51 5.19 13.20
CA LEU A 290 9.93 5.83 11.93
C LEU A 290 9.20 7.15 11.64
N GLN A 291 8.12 7.48 12.35
CA GLN A 291 7.31 8.68 12.09
C GLN A 291 6.85 8.74 10.62
N ASP A 292 6.96 9.89 9.96
CA ASP A 292 6.61 10.10 8.55
C ASP A 292 7.48 9.28 7.56
N ARG A 293 8.64 8.76 7.98
CA ARG A 293 9.42 7.79 7.19
C ARG A 293 8.71 6.44 7.07
N ALA A 294 7.81 6.08 7.99
CA ALA A 294 7.04 4.83 7.90
C ALA A 294 6.20 4.75 6.61
N TRP A 295 5.89 5.90 6.00
CA TRP A 295 5.15 5.97 4.74
C TRP A 295 5.88 5.31 3.56
N SER A 296 7.20 5.17 3.64
CA SER A 296 8.01 4.43 2.66
C SER A 296 7.53 2.97 2.50
N MET A 297 6.95 2.37 3.54
CA MET A 297 6.37 1.02 3.46
C MET A 297 5.10 1.01 2.59
N LYS A 298 4.26 2.05 2.69
CA LYS A 298 3.07 2.20 1.84
C LYS A 298 3.46 2.42 0.38
N LEU A 299 4.44 3.28 0.14
CA LEU A 299 4.98 3.51 -1.21
C LEU A 299 5.65 2.25 -1.79
N SER A 300 6.24 1.41 -0.94
CA SER A 300 6.78 0.10 -1.36
C SER A 300 5.68 -0.86 -1.83
N ASN A 301 4.55 -0.95 -1.10
CA ASN A 301 3.39 -1.72 -1.55
C ASN A 301 2.85 -1.25 -2.91
N VAL A 302 2.79 0.08 -3.11
CA VAL A 302 2.33 0.67 -4.38
C VAL A 302 3.29 0.35 -5.52
N ARG A 303 4.60 0.40 -5.27
CA ARG A 303 5.62 0.02 -6.25
C ARG A 303 5.48 -1.44 -6.70
N ASN A 304 5.07 -2.34 -5.81
CA ASN A 304 4.83 -3.74 -6.18
C ASN A 304 3.63 -3.92 -7.13
N MET A 305 2.62 -3.05 -7.04
CA MET A 305 1.51 -2.99 -8.02
C MET A 305 1.92 -2.31 -9.32
N SER A 306 2.78 -1.29 -9.23
CA SER A 306 3.19 -0.45 -10.37
C SER A 306 4.60 0.09 -10.15
N PRO A 307 5.66 -0.49 -10.76
CA PRO A 307 7.06 -0.17 -10.47
C PRO A 307 7.41 1.33 -10.55
N ASN A 308 6.94 1.99 -11.61
CA ASN A 308 6.80 3.44 -11.66
C ASN A 308 5.31 3.79 -11.67
N PHE A 309 4.93 4.77 -10.85
CA PHE A 309 3.53 5.13 -10.61
C PHE A 309 3.32 6.64 -10.51
N CYS A 310 2.05 7.05 -10.46
CA CYS A 310 1.64 8.41 -10.17
C CYS A 310 1.25 8.53 -8.69
N VAL A 311 1.80 9.51 -7.98
CA VAL A 311 1.15 9.98 -6.74
C VAL A 311 0.10 10.99 -7.17
N MET A 312 -1.16 10.61 -7.06
CA MET A 312 -2.31 11.38 -7.52
C MET A 312 -2.74 12.43 -6.49
N GLU A 313 -2.47 12.18 -5.22
CA GLU A 313 -2.61 13.16 -4.16
C GLU A 313 -1.39 13.12 -3.26
N GLN A 314 -0.75 14.26 -3.05
CA GLN A 314 0.35 14.44 -2.11
C GLN A 314 0.00 15.53 -1.11
N GLN A 315 0.24 15.26 0.17
CA GLN A 315 0.11 16.24 1.24
C GLN A 315 0.96 17.50 0.97
N SER A 316 0.32 18.66 0.96
CA SER A 316 0.99 19.96 0.75
C SER A 316 0.83 20.94 1.93
N GLY A 317 0.07 20.57 2.96
CA GLY A 317 -0.31 21.44 4.06
C GLY A 317 -0.75 20.69 5.31
N PRO A 318 -1.21 21.41 6.35
CA PRO A 318 -2.03 20.79 7.40
C PRO A 318 -3.29 20.18 6.77
N GLY A 319 -3.80 19.14 7.40
CA GLY A 319 -4.94 18.38 6.92
C GLY A 319 -6.00 18.23 8.00
N GLY A 320 -7.20 17.86 7.57
CA GLY A 320 -8.26 17.48 8.48
C GLY A 320 -9.65 17.91 8.09
N TRP A 321 -10.60 17.44 8.88
CA TRP A 321 -11.99 17.85 8.83
C TRP A 321 -12.36 18.63 10.10
N VAL A 322 -13.54 19.25 10.09
CA VAL A 322 -14.05 20.00 11.26
C VAL A 322 -14.28 19.08 12.45
N ASP A 323 -14.58 17.81 12.20
CA ASP A 323 -15.04 16.81 13.15
C ASP A 323 -14.06 15.66 13.39
N SER A 324 -12.98 15.53 12.60
CA SER A 324 -11.98 14.47 12.76
C SER A 324 -10.66 14.77 12.03
N ILE A 325 -9.63 13.95 12.30
CA ILE A 325 -8.31 13.94 11.65
C ILE A 325 -7.55 15.27 11.78
N GLY A 326 -6.69 15.43 12.78
CA GLY A 326 -5.94 16.67 13.00
C GLY A 326 -4.48 16.58 12.57
N MET A 327 -4.15 17.08 11.37
CA MET A 327 -2.78 17.09 10.82
C MET A 327 -2.11 18.46 10.99
N GLY A 328 -0.94 18.49 11.66
CA GLY A 328 -0.17 19.71 11.86
C GLY A 328 0.44 20.25 10.56
N THR A 329 0.80 21.54 10.51
CA THR A 329 1.45 22.11 9.33
C THR A 329 2.83 21.45 9.10
N PRO A 330 3.15 20.97 7.89
CA PRO A 330 4.47 20.45 7.55
C PRO A 330 5.55 21.48 7.87
N ARG A 331 6.66 21.08 8.50
CA ARG A 331 7.78 21.97 8.82
C ARG A 331 8.51 22.42 7.55
N PRO A 332 9.29 23.53 7.61
CA PRO A 332 10.11 23.95 6.47
C PRO A 332 10.99 22.81 5.94
N GLY A 333 10.81 22.45 4.67
CA GLY A 333 11.55 21.36 4.02
C GLY A 333 10.82 20.02 3.95
N GLN A 334 9.80 19.76 4.80
CA GLN A 334 9.10 18.47 4.79
C GLN A 334 8.28 18.23 3.51
N ILE A 335 7.68 19.28 2.91
CA ILE A 335 6.97 19.12 1.63
C ILE A 335 7.95 18.62 0.55
N ARG A 336 9.14 19.21 0.51
CA ARG A 336 10.21 18.80 -0.39
C ARG A 336 10.70 17.39 -0.07
N LEU A 337 10.95 17.07 1.21
CA LEU A 337 11.34 15.73 1.67
C LEU A 337 10.35 14.65 1.19
N TRP A 338 9.05 14.81 1.47
CA TRP A 338 8.03 13.84 1.08
C TRP A 338 7.86 13.73 -0.43
N SER A 339 8.12 14.80 -1.18
CA SER A 339 8.12 14.78 -2.64
C SER A 339 9.24 13.87 -3.15
N TYR A 340 10.43 13.97 -2.57
CA TYR A 340 11.55 13.08 -2.90
C TYR A 340 11.43 11.68 -2.30
N GLN A 341 10.71 11.48 -1.20
CA GLN A 341 10.33 10.14 -0.73
C GLN A 341 9.47 9.42 -1.78
N SER A 342 8.50 10.14 -2.35
CA SER A 342 7.66 9.60 -3.42
C SER A 342 8.48 9.28 -4.67
N VAL A 343 9.35 10.22 -5.11
CA VAL A 343 10.26 9.98 -6.23
C VAL A 343 11.18 8.79 -5.94
N LEU A 344 11.83 8.72 -4.77
CA LEU A 344 12.68 7.60 -4.40
C LEU A 344 11.95 6.26 -4.58
N HIS A 345 10.69 6.19 -4.18
CA HIS A 345 9.93 4.95 -4.22
C HIS A 345 9.29 4.60 -5.58
N GLY A 346 9.42 5.45 -6.61
CA GLY A 346 8.97 5.12 -7.98
C GLY A 346 8.04 6.15 -8.63
N THR A 347 7.75 7.27 -7.97
CA THR A 347 6.87 8.30 -8.54
C THR A 347 7.55 9.07 -9.67
N ASP A 348 6.92 9.08 -10.84
CA ASP A 348 7.34 9.89 -11.99
C ASP A 348 6.37 11.05 -12.32
N LEU A 349 5.14 10.99 -11.80
CA LEU A 349 4.18 12.09 -11.78
C LEU A 349 3.69 12.33 -10.35
N LEU A 350 3.96 13.52 -9.81
CA LEU A 350 3.57 13.91 -8.45
C LEU A 350 2.50 15.00 -8.49
N VAL A 351 1.29 14.69 -8.04
CA VAL A 351 0.13 15.58 -8.02
C VAL A 351 -0.20 15.95 -6.57
N TYR A 352 -0.18 17.25 -6.24
CA TYR A 352 -0.55 17.70 -4.90
C TYR A 352 -2.07 17.81 -4.73
N PHE A 353 -2.57 17.34 -3.60
CA PHE A 353 -3.90 17.73 -3.13
C PHE A 353 -3.71 18.89 -2.13
N ARG A 354 -4.14 20.10 -2.44
CA ARG A 354 -4.81 20.61 -3.67
C ARG A 354 -4.23 21.99 -4.02
N TRP A 355 -4.63 22.59 -5.14
CA TRP A 355 -4.09 23.90 -5.54
C TRP A 355 -4.41 24.99 -4.53
N ARG A 356 -5.66 25.03 -4.08
CA ARG A 356 -6.19 26.04 -3.15
C ARG A 356 -7.06 25.38 -2.12
N THR A 357 -6.83 25.70 -0.84
CA THR A 357 -7.68 25.26 0.28
C THR A 357 -9.13 25.64 0.02
N ALA A 358 -10.06 24.70 0.17
CA ALA A 358 -11.48 24.97 0.06
C ALA A 358 -11.94 25.91 1.20
N THR A 359 -12.84 26.85 0.90
CA THR A 359 -13.40 27.76 1.93
C THR A 359 -14.76 27.29 2.45
N PHE A 360 -15.19 26.09 2.08
CA PHE A 360 -16.49 25.50 2.36
C PHE A 360 -16.40 23.97 2.31
N GLY A 361 -17.43 23.29 2.81
CA GLY A 361 -17.49 21.83 2.86
C GLY A 361 -16.59 21.21 3.94
N THR A 362 -16.60 19.88 4.01
CA THR A 362 -15.94 19.10 5.06
C THR A 362 -14.43 19.30 5.11
N GLU A 363 -13.79 19.43 3.94
CA GLU A 363 -12.34 19.56 3.79
C GLU A 363 -11.84 21.01 3.83
N MET A 364 -12.60 21.94 4.41
CA MET A 364 -12.13 23.32 4.56
C MET A 364 -10.83 23.43 5.39
N TYR A 365 -10.53 22.44 6.25
CA TYR A 365 -9.26 22.33 6.99
C TYR A 365 -8.23 21.39 6.35
N TRP A 366 -8.50 20.90 5.14
CA TRP A 366 -7.51 20.20 4.33
C TRP A 366 -6.80 21.18 3.40
N HIS A 367 -5.66 21.70 3.84
CA HIS A 367 -5.05 22.84 3.18
C HIS A 367 -4.28 22.46 1.92
N GLY A 368 -4.60 23.16 0.83
CA GLY A 368 -3.84 23.14 -0.42
C GLY A 368 -2.62 24.06 -0.41
N ILE A 369 -1.87 24.09 -1.51
CA ILE A 369 -0.64 24.90 -1.67
C ILE A 369 -0.91 26.38 -1.40
N ASN A 370 -1.99 26.91 -2.00
CA ASN A 370 -2.51 28.24 -1.72
C ASN A 370 -3.52 28.19 -0.57
N ASP A 371 -3.40 29.12 0.38
CA ASP A 371 -4.32 29.26 1.50
C ASP A 371 -5.58 30.05 1.14
N TYR A 372 -6.51 30.21 2.08
CA TYR A 372 -7.79 30.92 1.87
C TYR A 372 -7.63 32.31 1.25
N HIS A 373 -6.57 33.03 1.63
CA HIS A 373 -6.30 34.39 1.14
C HIS A 373 -5.66 34.43 -0.27
N ASN A 374 -5.26 33.28 -0.82
CA ASN A 374 -4.65 33.13 -2.14
C ASN A 374 -3.46 34.08 -2.41
N GLN A 375 -2.60 34.29 -1.42
CA GLN A 375 -1.36 35.06 -1.56
C GLN A 375 -0.17 34.11 -1.47
N PRO A 376 1.00 34.47 -2.06
CA PRO A 376 2.23 33.71 -1.89
C PRO A 376 2.54 33.43 -0.42
N ASN A 377 2.83 32.16 -0.10
CA ASN A 377 3.18 31.72 1.24
C ASN A 377 4.42 30.80 1.20
N ARG A 378 4.85 30.28 2.34
CA ARG A 378 6.01 29.37 2.43
C ARG A 378 5.82 28.11 1.57
N ARG A 379 4.65 27.48 1.63
CA ARG A 379 4.32 26.22 0.92
C ARG A 379 4.36 26.43 -0.59
N VAL A 380 3.86 27.56 -1.09
CA VAL A 380 3.99 27.96 -2.49
C VAL A 380 5.46 28.01 -2.92
N ARG A 381 6.34 28.62 -2.10
CA ARG A 381 7.79 28.69 -2.41
C ARG A 381 8.47 27.33 -2.36
N GLU A 382 8.11 26.48 -1.39
CA GLU A 382 8.66 25.12 -1.29
C GLU A 382 8.26 24.25 -2.48
N VAL A 383 6.99 24.30 -2.91
CA VAL A 383 6.54 23.57 -4.11
C VAL A 383 7.19 24.12 -5.37
N ALA A 384 7.35 25.44 -5.49
CA ALA A 384 8.07 26.05 -6.62
C ALA A 384 9.53 25.56 -6.69
N GLN A 385 10.21 25.43 -5.54
CA GLN A 385 11.54 24.85 -5.47
C GLN A 385 11.57 23.39 -5.97
N VAL A 386 10.60 22.55 -5.56
CA VAL A 386 10.50 21.18 -6.07
C VAL A 386 10.36 21.18 -7.59
N GLY A 387 9.51 22.05 -8.14
CA GLY A 387 9.32 22.19 -9.59
C GLY A 387 10.59 22.59 -10.34
N GLU A 388 11.35 23.56 -9.81
CA GLU A 388 12.65 23.94 -10.37
C GLU A 388 13.67 22.79 -10.34
N GLU A 389 13.67 22.00 -9.28
CA GLU A 389 14.58 20.85 -9.15
C GLU A 389 14.17 19.70 -10.09
N PHE A 390 12.88 19.39 -10.19
CA PHE A 390 12.37 18.40 -11.15
C PHE A 390 12.71 18.80 -12.59
N ALA A 391 12.61 20.09 -12.95
CA ALA A 391 13.04 20.56 -14.26
C ALA A 391 14.55 20.36 -14.54
N LYS A 392 15.39 20.33 -13.49
CA LYS A 392 16.85 20.12 -13.62
C LYS A 392 17.22 18.65 -13.76
N ILE A 393 16.63 17.78 -12.95
CA ILE A 393 17.05 16.37 -12.84
C ILE A 393 16.03 15.36 -13.38
N GLY A 394 14.83 15.80 -13.75
CA GLY A 394 13.69 14.92 -14.00
C GLY A 394 13.93 13.90 -15.11
N ARG A 395 14.62 14.28 -16.18
CA ARG A 395 14.97 13.38 -17.30
C ARG A 395 15.99 12.29 -16.94
N VAL A 396 16.73 12.50 -15.86
CA VAL A 396 17.78 11.59 -15.39
C VAL A 396 17.19 10.54 -14.46
N ILE A 397 16.11 10.88 -13.75
CA ILE A 397 15.47 10.04 -12.73
C ILE A 397 14.22 9.33 -13.26
N ALA A 398 13.43 9.93 -14.14
CA ALA A 398 12.22 9.32 -14.67
C ALA A 398 12.52 7.96 -15.34
N GLY A 399 11.63 6.98 -15.14
CA GLY A 399 11.78 5.61 -15.65
C GLY A 399 12.86 4.76 -14.97
N THR A 400 13.57 5.28 -13.96
CA THR A 400 14.47 4.45 -13.12
C THR A 400 13.67 3.66 -12.10
N THR A 401 14.12 2.48 -11.68
CA THR A 401 13.38 1.61 -10.74
C THR A 401 14.10 1.47 -9.41
N TYR A 402 13.33 1.37 -8.32
CA TYR A 402 13.91 1.12 -6.99
C TYR A 402 14.67 -0.21 -6.96
N GLN A 403 15.77 -0.28 -6.22
CA GLN A 403 16.59 -1.47 -6.09
C GLN A 403 16.59 -1.95 -4.64
N ALA A 404 16.24 -3.22 -4.43
CA ALA A 404 16.25 -3.87 -3.13
C ALA A 404 16.74 -5.32 -3.26
N ASP A 405 17.59 -5.74 -2.33
CA ASP A 405 18.02 -7.14 -2.20
C ASP A 405 17.13 -7.93 -1.22
N VAL A 406 16.19 -7.24 -0.55
CA VAL A 406 15.34 -7.79 0.52
C VAL A 406 13.88 -7.57 0.18
N ALA A 407 13.07 -8.62 0.32
CA ALA A 407 11.61 -8.53 0.25
C ALA A 407 10.95 -9.00 1.55
N ILE A 408 9.91 -8.27 1.98
CA ILE A 408 8.96 -8.73 2.99
C ILE A 408 7.69 -9.15 2.25
N LEU A 409 7.38 -10.44 2.29
CA LEU A 409 6.20 -11.01 1.62
C LEU A 409 4.94 -10.86 2.44
N GLN A 410 3.84 -10.71 1.72
CA GLN A 410 2.47 -10.78 2.21
C GLN A 410 1.57 -11.35 1.10
N ASP A 411 0.30 -11.56 1.41
CA ASP A 411 -0.74 -11.91 0.44
C ASP A 411 -2.11 -11.52 1.00
N TYR A 412 -3.08 -11.32 0.11
CA TYR A 412 -4.40 -10.79 0.49
C TYR A 412 -5.18 -11.74 1.41
N ASP A 413 -5.10 -13.05 1.18
CA ASP A 413 -5.84 -14.02 1.97
C ASP A 413 -5.36 -14.07 3.43
N ASN A 414 -4.04 -14.06 3.67
CA ASN A 414 -3.49 -13.96 5.03
C ASN A 414 -3.79 -12.61 5.68
N ILE A 415 -3.75 -11.52 4.92
CA ILE A 415 -4.14 -10.19 5.44
C ILE A 415 -5.60 -10.22 5.90
N TRP A 416 -6.53 -10.67 5.06
CA TRP A 416 -7.97 -10.70 5.36
C TRP A 416 -8.34 -11.71 6.45
N ASP A 417 -7.72 -12.90 6.45
CA ASP A 417 -7.90 -13.89 7.53
C ASP A 417 -7.39 -13.35 8.88
N GLY A 418 -6.24 -12.65 8.86
CA GLY A 418 -5.62 -12.03 10.02
C GLY A 418 -6.43 -10.89 10.65
N GLU A 419 -7.39 -10.30 9.96
CA GLU A 419 -8.27 -9.25 10.53
C GLU A 419 -9.24 -9.82 11.59
N LEU A 420 -9.71 -11.06 11.41
CA LEU A 420 -10.56 -11.74 12.38
C LEU A 420 -9.75 -12.60 13.36
N ASP A 421 -8.64 -13.17 12.91
CA ASP A 421 -7.78 -14.03 13.71
C ASP A 421 -6.84 -13.22 14.63
N GLU A 422 -7.32 -12.92 15.84
CA GLU A 422 -6.55 -12.22 16.90
C GLU A 422 -5.28 -12.97 17.36
N TRP A 423 -5.04 -14.19 16.89
CA TRP A 423 -3.82 -14.95 17.21
C TRP A 423 -2.75 -14.79 16.13
N HIS A 424 -3.15 -14.64 14.86
CA HIS A 424 -2.22 -14.52 13.73
C HIS A 424 -1.97 -13.05 13.33
N GLY A 425 -3.01 -12.27 13.07
CA GLY A 425 -2.89 -10.90 12.53
C GLY A 425 -1.96 -10.01 13.34
N PRO A 426 -2.08 -9.96 14.68
CA PRO A 426 -1.18 -9.17 15.52
C PRO A 426 0.30 -9.58 15.43
N LEU A 427 0.60 -10.87 15.21
CA LEU A 427 1.99 -11.35 15.07
C LEU A 427 2.59 -10.85 13.76
N GLN A 428 1.86 -10.97 12.66
CA GLN A 428 2.28 -10.50 11.34
C GLN A 428 2.56 -8.99 11.37
N GLN A 429 1.63 -8.19 11.90
CA GLN A 429 1.79 -6.73 12.00
C GLN A 429 3.03 -6.33 12.81
N GLN A 430 3.25 -6.97 13.96
CA GLN A 430 4.42 -6.71 14.79
C GLN A 430 5.72 -7.05 14.04
N SER A 431 5.79 -8.25 13.46
CA SER A 431 6.98 -8.76 12.79
C SER A 431 7.36 -7.97 11.54
N VAL A 432 6.40 -7.71 10.64
CA VAL A 432 6.61 -6.90 9.42
C VAL A 432 7.16 -5.53 9.80
N ARG A 433 6.59 -4.89 10.81
CA ARG A 433 7.03 -3.59 11.29
C ARG A 433 8.43 -3.63 11.89
N SER A 434 8.76 -4.64 12.70
CA SER A 434 10.11 -4.78 13.27
C SER A 434 11.18 -5.03 12.20
N TRP A 435 10.89 -5.89 11.21
CA TRP A 435 11.77 -6.10 10.06
C TRP A 435 11.97 -4.83 9.25
N TYR A 436 10.88 -4.19 8.82
CA TYR A 436 10.94 -2.98 8.01
C TYR A 436 11.69 -1.86 8.73
N LYS A 437 11.42 -1.66 10.02
CA LYS A 437 12.08 -0.64 10.85
C LYS A 437 13.59 -0.85 10.96
N GLN A 438 14.06 -2.07 11.23
CA GLN A 438 15.49 -2.32 11.36
C GLN A 438 16.22 -2.26 10.01
N LEU A 439 15.60 -2.73 8.93
CA LEU A 439 16.14 -2.58 7.58
C LEU A 439 16.30 -1.09 7.20
N GLN A 440 15.32 -0.26 7.55
CA GLN A 440 15.38 1.19 7.39
C GLN A 440 16.54 1.81 8.20
N TYR A 441 16.66 1.50 9.49
CA TYR A 441 17.73 2.07 10.32
C TYR A 441 19.14 1.58 9.98
N ARG A 442 19.26 0.42 9.34
CA ARG A 442 20.53 -0.13 8.83
C ARG A 442 20.80 0.25 7.37
N HIS A 443 19.98 1.11 6.77
CA HIS A 443 20.16 1.63 5.41
C HIS A 443 20.15 0.53 4.34
N ILE A 444 19.28 -0.47 4.51
CA ILE A 444 19.09 -1.61 3.60
C ILE A 444 17.78 -1.39 2.82
N PRO A 445 17.85 -1.08 1.51
CA PRO A 445 16.68 -0.97 0.67
C PRO A 445 15.84 -2.26 0.69
N THR A 446 14.53 -2.11 0.81
CA THR A 446 13.59 -3.23 1.03
C THR A 446 12.29 -3.03 0.25
N ASP A 447 11.81 -4.10 -0.38
CA ASP A 447 10.50 -4.15 -1.02
C ASP A 447 9.47 -4.85 -0.13
N MET A 448 8.23 -4.35 -0.17
CA MET A 448 7.05 -5.12 0.23
C MET A 448 6.53 -5.82 -1.01
N VAL A 449 6.38 -7.13 -0.98
CA VAL A 449 5.96 -7.93 -2.14
C VAL A 449 4.73 -8.74 -1.78
N THR A 450 3.70 -8.67 -2.61
CA THR A 450 2.45 -9.39 -2.45
C THR A 450 2.48 -10.61 -3.36
N LEU A 451 2.44 -11.81 -2.79
CA LEU A 451 2.36 -13.04 -3.57
C LEU A 451 1.03 -13.08 -4.31
N GLN A 452 1.12 -13.39 -5.60
CA GLN A 452 0.00 -13.59 -6.50
C GLN A 452 0.04 -15.03 -7.02
N PRO A 453 -1.09 -15.60 -7.47
CA PRO A 453 -1.08 -16.91 -8.14
C PRO A 453 -0.15 -16.98 -9.36
N THR A 454 0.14 -15.82 -9.96
CA THR A 454 1.04 -15.67 -11.11
C THR A 454 2.49 -15.41 -10.71
N THR A 455 2.80 -15.24 -9.42
CA THR A 455 4.18 -14.99 -8.98
C THR A 455 5.09 -16.16 -9.36
N THR A 456 6.23 -15.80 -9.95
CA THR A 456 7.19 -16.75 -10.51
C THR A 456 8.43 -16.86 -9.63
N LEU A 457 9.19 -17.94 -9.86
CA LEU A 457 10.49 -18.11 -9.22
C LEU A 457 11.49 -17.02 -9.64
N GLU A 458 11.44 -16.58 -10.90
CA GLU A 458 12.34 -15.56 -11.44
C GLU A 458 12.19 -14.23 -10.67
N GLU A 459 10.95 -13.81 -10.41
CA GLU A 459 10.66 -12.61 -9.61
C GLU A 459 11.16 -12.74 -8.16
N LEU A 460 10.99 -13.89 -7.52
CA LEU A 460 11.50 -14.11 -6.16
C LEU A 460 13.04 -14.18 -6.12
N SER A 461 13.67 -14.70 -7.18
CA SER A 461 15.12 -14.84 -7.30
C SER A 461 15.86 -13.51 -7.47
N GLU A 462 15.16 -12.40 -7.72
CA GLU A 462 15.74 -11.05 -7.68
C GLU A 462 16.18 -10.66 -6.26
N TYR A 463 15.57 -11.26 -5.23
CA TYR A 463 15.86 -10.99 -3.83
C TYR A 463 16.86 -12.00 -3.25
N LYS A 464 17.81 -11.51 -2.46
CA LYS A 464 18.75 -12.36 -1.69
C LYS A 464 18.11 -12.87 -0.40
N VAL A 465 17.23 -12.07 0.18
CA VAL A 465 16.56 -12.34 1.45
C VAL A 465 15.07 -12.10 1.31
N ILE A 466 14.28 -13.09 1.72
CA ILE A 466 12.83 -13.03 1.75
C ILE A 466 12.36 -13.26 3.20
N ILE A 467 11.50 -12.37 3.70
CA ILE A 467 10.83 -12.50 4.99
C ILE A 467 9.35 -12.75 4.73
N TYR A 468 8.86 -13.94 5.01
CA TYR A 468 7.43 -14.24 4.94
C TYR A 468 6.95 -14.64 6.34
N ALA A 469 6.76 -13.61 7.17
CA ALA A 469 6.50 -13.81 8.59
C ALA A 469 5.06 -14.29 8.84
N HIS A 470 4.93 -15.45 9.48
CA HIS A 470 3.70 -16.01 10.02
C HIS A 470 2.59 -16.43 9.04
N PRO A 471 2.77 -16.66 7.72
CA PRO A 471 1.64 -16.89 6.81
C PRO A 471 0.80 -18.09 7.26
N ALA A 472 -0.40 -17.83 7.76
CA ALA A 472 -1.31 -18.82 8.29
C ALA A 472 -1.78 -19.76 7.18
N ILE A 473 -2.29 -19.17 6.10
CA ILE A 473 -2.71 -19.83 4.87
C ILE A 473 -1.45 -20.08 4.03
N MET A 474 -1.17 -21.34 3.75
CA MET A 474 -0.07 -21.76 2.87
C MET A 474 -0.54 -22.94 2.02
N THR A 475 -0.51 -22.75 0.70
CA THR A 475 -0.76 -23.83 -0.26
C THR A 475 0.50 -24.65 -0.48
N ASP A 476 0.34 -25.88 -0.99
CA ASP A 476 1.48 -26.71 -1.33
C ASP A 476 2.26 -26.10 -2.52
N GLU A 477 1.56 -25.46 -3.47
CA GLU A 477 2.19 -24.77 -4.60
C GLU A 477 3.07 -23.59 -4.16
N THR A 478 2.61 -22.77 -3.21
CA THR A 478 3.41 -21.66 -2.66
C THR A 478 4.61 -22.22 -1.88
N ALA A 479 4.43 -23.31 -1.13
CA ALA A 479 5.54 -23.95 -0.42
C ALA A 479 6.60 -24.51 -1.38
N GLU A 480 6.19 -25.13 -2.49
CA GLU A 480 7.08 -25.62 -3.54
C GLU A 480 7.85 -24.48 -4.22
N LEU A 481 7.18 -23.36 -4.52
CA LEU A 481 7.82 -22.16 -5.05
C LEU A 481 8.90 -21.61 -4.09
N LEU A 482 8.57 -21.50 -2.80
CA LEU A 482 9.51 -21.03 -1.78
C LEU A 482 10.68 -22.01 -1.58
N GLN A 483 10.42 -23.32 -1.64
CA GLN A 483 11.48 -24.34 -1.61
C GLN A 483 12.42 -24.21 -2.81
N ALA A 484 11.89 -23.93 -4.01
CA ALA A 484 12.71 -23.71 -5.19
C ALA A 484 13.58 -22.46 -5.05
N TYR A 485 13.02 -21.36 -4.52
CA TYR A 485 13.76 -20.14 -4.19
C TYR A 485 14.94 -20.40 -3.24
N VAL A 486 14.70 -21.08 -2.11
CA VAL A 486 15.77 -21.42 -1.16
C VAL A 486 16.81 -22.32 -1.80
N SER A 487 16.39 -23.33 -2.56
CA SER A 487 17.29 -24.30 -3.19
C SER A 487 18.30 -23.65 -4.14
N GLN A 488 17.95 -22.50 -4.76
CA GLN A 488 18.81 -21.76 -5.68
C GLN A 488 19.73 -20.73 -5.00
N GLY A 489 19.69 -20.58 -3.68
CA GLY A 489 20.56 -19.65 -2.94
C GLY A 489 19.83 -18.64 -2.08
N GLY A 490 18.50 -18.59 -2.15
CA GLY A 490 17.70 -17.67 -1.36
C GLY A 490 17.81 -17.90 0.15
N THR A 491 17.77 -16.81 0.92
CA THR A 491 17.54 -16.87 2.37
C THR A 491 16.06 -16.58 2.66
N LEU A 492 15.39 -17.45 3.39
CA LEU A 492 13.96 -17.33 3.71
C LEU A 492 13.71 -17.35 5.23
N PHE A 493 12.91 -16.41 5.73
CA PHE A 493 12.50 -16.33 7.13
C PHE A 493 11.00 -16.58 7.30
N PHE A 494 10.66 -17.55 8.14
CA PHE A 494 9.31 -17.83 8.64
C PHE A 494 9.20 -17.55 10.15
N GLY A 495 7.99 -17.22 10.58
CA GLY A 495 7.66 -17.04 12.00
C GLY A 495 6.66 -18.07 12.50
N ALA A 496 6.28 -17.96 13.77
CA ALA A 496 5.26 -18.79 14.41
C ALA A 496 3.96 -18.87 13.60
N ARG A 497 3.19 -19.95 13.76
CA ARG A 497 1.89 -20.12 13.11
C ARG A 497 1.96 -20.08 11.58
N THR A 498 3.08 -20.49 11.01
CA THR A 498 3.22 -20.62 9.56
C THR A 498 2.53 -21.91 9.09
N GLY A 499 1.77 -21.80 8.01
CA GLY A 499 1.27 -22.89 7.16
C GLY A 499 0.22 -23.82 7.78
N TYR A 500 -0.44 -23.39 8.85
CA TYR A 500 -1.43 -24.21 9.53
C TYR A 500 -2.83 -24.20 8.90
N LYS A 501 -3.14 -23.28 7.97
CA LYS A 501 -4.41 -23.20 7.23
C LYS A 501 -4.26 -23.49 5.73
N ASP A 502 -5.28 -24.11 5.14
CA ASP A 502 -5.45 -24.23 3.69
C ASP A 502 -6.07 -22.97 3.06
N LEU A 503 -6.22 -22.94 1.73
CA LEU A 503 -6.80 -21.80 1.00
C LEU A 503 -8.28 -21.53 1.35
N LYS A 504 -8.98 -22.49 1.97
CA LYS A 504 -10.34 -22.29 2.49
C LYS A 504 -10.32 -21.70 3.89
N GLY A 505 -9.14 -21.52 4.49
CA GLY A 505 -8.93 -21.09 5.87
C GLY A 505 -9.07 -22.22 6.89
N HIS A 506 -9.21 -23.49 6.46
CA HIS A 506 -9.30 -24.62 7.38
C HIS A 506 -7.93 -24.95 7.96
N CYS A 507 -7.86 -25.19 9.27
CA CYS A 507 -6.66 -25.75 9.86
C CYS A 507 -6.38 -27.14 9.30
N TYR A 508 -5.14 -27.39 8.86
CA TYR A 508 -4.74 -28.72 8.41
C TYR A 508 -4.76 -29.73 9.55
N MET A 509 -5.10 -30.98 9.23
CA MET A 509 -4.78 -32.13 10.07
C MET A 509 -3.37 -32.67 9.76
N ARG A 510 -2.37 -31.78 9.70
CA ARG A 510 -0.95 -32.10 9.52
C ARG A 510 -0.12 -31.32 10.56
N PRO A 511 1.01 -31.85 11.06
CA PRO A 511 1.87 -31.12 11.99
C PRO A 511 2.29 -29.75 11.43
N PHE A 512 2.35 -28.73 12.28
CA PHE A 512 2.84 -27.41 11.88
C PHE A 512 4.36 -27.49 11.68
N PRO A 513 4.96 -26.71 10.77
CA PRO A 513 4.39 -25.60 10.00
C PRO A 513 3.73 -26.00 8.65
N GLY A 514 3.07 -27.16 8.61
CA GLY A 514 2.22 -27.50 7.48
C GLY A 514 3.00 -27.80 6.21
N ALA A 515 2.70 -27.09 5.13
CA ALA A 515 3.27 -27.35 3.79
C ALA A 515 4.79 -27.15 3.79
N VAL A 516 5.29 -26.27 4.66
CA VAL A 516 6.72 -25.95 4.74
C VAL A 516 7.44 -26.76 5.83
N ALA A 517 6.78 -27.73 6.48
CA ALA A 517 7.41 -28.54 7.53
C ALA A 517 8.66 -29.28 7.03
N GLU A 518 8.59 -29.90 5.84
CA GLU A 518 9.74 -30.58 5.23
C GLU A 518 10.84 -29.60 4.79
N LEU A 519 10.46 -28.40 4.32
CA LEU A 519 11.42 -27.36 3.98
C LEU A 519 12.20 -26.91 5.22
N CYS A 520 11.50 -26.59 6.31
CA CYS A 520 12.08 -26.13 7.57
C CYS A 520 12.81 -27.23 8.35
N GLY A 521 12.40 -28.49 8.18
CA GLY A 521 12.93 -29.65 8.90
C GLY A 521 12.50 -29.75 10.37
N VAL A 522 11.40 -29.06 10.74
CA VAL A 522 10.89 -28.99 12.11
C VAL A 522 9.40 -29.29 12.16
N THR A 523 8.92 -29.71 13.32
CA THR A 523 7.50 -29.72 13.67
C THR A 523 7.24 -28.88 14.91
N VAL A 524 5.98 -28.54 15.18
CA VAL A 524 5.57 -27.86 16.42
C VAL A 524 4.86 -28.86 17.34
N GLU A 525 5.41 -29.05 18.54
CA GLU A 525 4.87 -29.99 19.54
C GLU A 525 3.73 -29.35 20.36
N ASP A 526 3.91 -28.10 20.80
CA ASP A 526 2.94 -27.33 21.57
C ASP A 526 3.13 -25.84 21.29
N PHE A 527 2.18 -25.00 21.67
CA PHE A 527 2.27 -23.55 21.50
C PHE A 527 1.44 -22.77 22.51
N THR A 528 1.78 -21.49 22.72
CA THR A 528 1.04 -20.61 23.62
C THR A 528 1.07 -19.14 23.18
N LEU A 529 -0.04 -18.46 23.45
CA LEU A 529 -0.18 -17.01 23.30
C LEU A 529 0.40 -16.30 24.53
N ILE A 530 1.26 -15.30 24.33
CA ILE A 530 1.82 -14.49 25.41
C ILE A 530 0.76 -13.46 25.83
N LYS A 531 -0.08 -13.83 26.82
CA LYS A 531 -1.16 -12.97 27.32
C LYS A 531 -1.56 -13.36 28.74
N GLY A 532 -2.01 -12.37 29.52
CA GLY A 532 -2.56 -12.59 30.86
C GLY A 532 -1.51 -13.15 31.82
N THR A 533 -1.72 -14.39 32.29
CA THR A 533 -0.80 -15.08 33.21
C THR A 533 0.33 -15.81 32.49
N ILE A 534 0.36 -15.83 31.16
CA ILE A 534 1.44 -16.42 30.37
C ILE A 534 2.44 -15.30 30.04
N PRO A 535 3.63 -15.29 30.66
CA PRO A 535 4.62 -14.25 30.41
C PRO A 535 5.39 -14.51 29.10
N ALA A 536 6.12 -13.51 28.64
CA ALA A 536 7.08 -13.69 27.55
C ALA A 536 8.22 -14.61 28.00
N ALA A 537 8.58 -15.56 27.15
CA ALA A 537 9.71 -16.45 27.40
C ALA A 537 11.03 -15.71 27.13
N LYS A 538 12.11 -16.20 27.72
CA LYS A 538 13.47 -15.68 27.51
C LYS A 538 14.21 -16.53 26.48
N LEU A 539 15.07 -15.89 25.70
CA LEU A 539 15.90 -16.54 24.69
C LEU A 539 17.37 -16.58 25.10
N GLN A 540 18.07 -17.60 24.62
CA GLN A 540 19.52 -17.68 24.59
C GLN A 540 19.99 -18.07 23.19
N TRP A 541 20.86 -17.24 22.61
CA TRP A 541 21.48 -17.48 21.31
C TRP A 541 22.66 -18.44 21.45
N SER A 542 22.79 -19.38 20.53
CA SER A 542 23.89 -20.35 20.50
C SER A 542 25.09 -19.81 19.70
N GLY A 543 26.31 -19.96 20.21
CA GLY A 543 27.56 -19.58 19.52
C GLY A 543 28.50 -18.67 20.31
N ALA A 544 29.74 -18.48 19.81
CA ALA A 544 30.81 -17.74 20.48
C ALA A 544 30.69 -16.20 20.39
N ASN A 545 29.78 -15.70 19.55
CA ASN A 545 29.42 -14.28 19.46
C ASN A 545 27.99 -14.15 19.97
N GLU A 546 27.81 -13.72 21.21
CA GLU A 546 26.49 -13.42 21.79
C GLU A 546 25.86 -12.22 21.03
N ARG A 547 25.24 -12.49 19.87
CA ARG A 547 24.61 -11.47 18.99
C ARG A 547 23.33 -10.91 19.57
N LEU A 548 22.70 -11.66 20.47
CA LEU A 548 21.52 -11.25 21.21
C LEU A 548 21.87 -11.15 22.69
N GLN A 549 21.38 -10.10 23.36
CA GLN A 549 21.56 -9.97 24.81
C GLN A 549 20.89 -11.15 25.52
N GLU A 550 21.61 -11.79 26.45
CA GLU A 550 21.08 -12.87 27.28
C GLU A 550 19.80 -12.41 27.99
N GLY A 551 18.73 -13.21 27.89
CA GLY A 551 17.45 -12.89 28.52
C GLY A 551 16.57 -11.92 27.73
N THR A 552 16.83 -11.72 26.43
CA THR A 552 15.88 -11.08 25.50
C THR A 552 14.55 -11.83 25.52
N SER A 553 13.44 -11.09 25.62
CA SER A 553 12.11 -11.70 25.69
C SER A 553 11.55 -11.99 24.30
N THR A 554 10.78 -13.06 24.15
CA THR A 554 9.91 -13.26 22.99
C THR A 554 8.72 -12.31 23.00
N ALA A 555 7.97 -12.28 21.90
CA ALA A 555 6.82 -11.40 21.74
C ALA A 555 5.67 -12.12 21.03
N GLY A 556 4.44 -11.77 21.42
CA GLY A 556 3.19 -12.28 20.85
C GLY A 556 2.87 -13.75 21.15
N PHE A 557 3.74 -14.68 20.74
CA PHE A 557 3.47 -16.11 20.71
C PHE A 557 4.74 -16.91 20.97
N ASN A 558 4.62 -18.17 21.41
CA ASN A 558 5.72 -19.13 21.48
C ASN A 558 5.26 -20.50 20.97
N GLU A 559 6.02 -21.09 20.06
CA GLU A 559 5.90 -22.47 19.57
C GLU A 559 7.07 -23.29 20.11
N VAL A 560 6.77 -24.48 20.62
CA VAL A 560 7.76 -25.45 21.07
C VAL A 560 8.16 -26.27 19.85
N LEU A 561 9.33 -25.96 19.28
CA LEU A 561 9.80 -26.60 18.05
C LEU A 561 10.45 -27.96 18.36
N HIS A 562 10.14 -28.95 17.53
CA HIS A 562 10.81 -30.24 17.49
C HIS A 562 11.62 -30.38 16.20
N VAL A 563 12.88 -30.79 16.32
CA VAL A 563 13.78 -30.96 15.16
C VAL A 563 13.59 -32.37 14.61
N GLU A 564 13.11 -32.47 13.37
CA GLU A 564 12.89 -33.75 12.69
C GLU A 564 14.11 -34.20 11.86
N HIS A 565 14.88 -33.23 11.35
CA HIS A 565 16.01 -33.49 10.46
C HIS A 565 17.34 -33.15 11.11
N ALA A 566 18.34 -34.02 10.93
CA ALA A 566 19.67 -33.87 11.53
C ALA A 566 20.49 -32.70 10.95
N ASP A 567 20.09 -32.15 9.81
CA ASP A 567 20.72 -31.00 9.15
C ASP A 567 20.15 -29.65 9.62
N VAL A 568 19.18 -29.66 10.54
CA VAL A 568 18.65 -28.47 11.20
C VAL A 568 19.57 -28.07 12.36
N GLN A 569 20.00 -26.81 12.32
CA GLN A 569 20.74 -26.17 13.39
C GLN A 569 19.78 -25.41 14.31
N VAL A 570 19.83 -25.71 15.61
CA VAL A 570 19.19 -24.87 16.64
C VAL A 570 20.06 -23.64 16.85
N VAL A 571 19.50 -22.45 16.61
CA VAL A 571 20.22 -21.18 16.72
C VAL A 571 19.91 -20.48 18.04
N ALA A 572 18.68 -20.58 18.52
CA ALA A 572 18.33 -20.10 19.86
C ALA A 572 17.35 -21.06 20.55
N GLU A 573 17.45 -21.13 21.88
CA GLU A 573 16.58 -21.91 22.75
C GLU A 573 15.83 -21.02 23.74
N TYR A 574 14.71 -21.51 24.23
CA TYR A 574 14.01 -20.89 25.36
C TYR A 574 14.76 -21.15 26.67
N THR A 575 14.89 -20.14 27.54
CA THR A 575 15.54 -20.28 28.86
C THR A 575 14.59 -20.11 30.04
N SER A 576 13.30 -19.88 29.78
CA SER A 576 12.26 -19.78 30.79
C SER A 576 10.97 -20.45 30.33
N GLU A 577 9.96 -20.47 31.19
CA GLU A 577 8.68 -21.20 31.01
C GLU A 577 8.85 -22.74 30.99
N TYR A 578 7.74 -23.46 30.87
CA TYR A 578 7.71 -24.94 30.96
C TYR A 578 8.44 -25.65 29.81
N TYR A 579 8.75 -24.91 28.74
CA TYR A 579 9.49 -25.37 27.55
C TYR A 579 10.94 -24.88 27.51
N ALA A 580 11.51 -24.45 28.64
CA ALA A 580 12.93 -24.11 28.73
C ALA A 580 13.83 -25.29 28.27
N GLY A 581 14.85 -24.98 27.47
CA GLY A 581 15.72 -25.94 26.78
C GLY A 581 15.18 -26.42 25.42
N SER A 582 13.97 -26.00 25.04
CA SER A 582 13.43 -26.33 23.71
C SER A 582 13.90 -25.33 22.65
N PRO A 583 14.09 -25.76 21.39
CA PRO A 583 14.42 -24.85 20.29
C PRO A 583 13.35 -23.78 20.07
N ALA A 584 13.79 -22.53 19.91
CA ALA A 584 12.95 -21.37 19.62
C ALA A 584 13.20 -20.80 18.22
N LEU A 585 14.45 -20.83 17.76
CA LEU A 585 14.89 -20.38 16.44
C LEU A 585 15.75 -21.46 15.81
N THR A 586 15.42 -21.86 14.60
CA THR A 586 16.17 -22.87 13.85
C THR A 586 16.57 -22.35 12.48
N LYS A 587 17.63 -22.95 11.94
CA LYS A 587 18.13 -22.73 10.60
C LYS A 587 18.37 -24.07 9.92
N ARG A 588 18.00 -24.18 8.64
CA ARG A 588 18.34 -25.33 7.81
C ARG A 588 18.94 -24.88 6.49
N THR A 589 20.01 -25.54 6.06
CA THR A 589 20.61 -25.31 4.73
C THR A 589 19.92 -26.22 3.71
N VAL A 590 19.39 -25.65 2.63
CA VAL A 590 18.67 -26.38 1.59
C VAL A 590 19.21 -25.95 0.24
N GLY A 591 19.78 -26.89 -0.53
CA GLY A 591 20.48 -26.55 -1.77
C GLY A 591 21.62 -25.57 -1.52
N GLN A 592 21.56 -24.42 -2.17
CA GLN A 592 22.56 -23.33 -2.02
C GLN A 592 22.14 -22.25 -1.01
N GLY A 593 20.89 -22.30 -0.52
CA GLY A 593 20.33 -21.29 0.37
C GLY A 593 20.05 -21.81 1.77
N GLN A 594 19.24 -21.07 2.51
CA GLN A 594 18.88 -21.39 3.88
C GLN A 594 17.46 -20.93 4.23
N VAL A 595 16.78 -21.72 5.05
CA VAL A 595 15.48 -21.38 5.64
C VAL A 595 15.63 -21.25 7.15
N TRP A 596 14.97 -20.24 7.71
CA TRP A 596 14.94 -19.92 9.12
C TRP A 596 13.51 -20.00 9.63
N TYR A 597 13.31 -20.64 10.77
CA TYR A 597 12.01 -20.73 11.42
C TYR A 597 12.11 -20.25 12.86
N TYR A 598 11.35 -19.20 13.18
CA TYR A 598 11.27 -18.63 14.52
C TYR A 598 9.91 -18.90 15.15
N GLY A 599 9.88 -19.64 16.25
CA GLY A 599 8.67 -20.01 16.98
C GLY A 599 7.99 -18.85 17.73
N ALA A 600 8.32 -17.59 17.47
CA ALA A 600 7.67 -16.42 18.09
C ALA A 600 7.54 -15.25 17.11
N ALA A 601 6.88 -14.16 17.51
CA ALA A 601 6.87 -12.94 16.70
C ALA A 601 8.21 -12.21 16.80
N TYR A 602 8.66 -11.65 15.68
CA TYR A 602 9.90 -10.88 15.59
C TYR A 602 9.77 -9.57 16.37
N ASN A 603 10.83 -9.24 17.09
CA ASN A 603 11.03 -7.93 17.70
C ASN A 603 12.40 -7.39 17.25
N GLU A 604 12.64 -6.11 17.50
CA GLU A 604 13.82 -5.41 17.00
C GLU A 604 15.16 -6.08 17.38
N PRO A 605 15.41 -6.46 18.66
CA PRO A 605 16.64 -7.16 19.01
C PRO A 605 16.86 -8.47 18.26
N VAL A 606 15.80 -9.26 18.04
CA VAL A 606 15.89 -10.52 17.30
C VAL A 606 16.20 -10.26 15.82
N VAL A 607 15.56 -9.25 15.22
CA VAL A 607 15.84 -8.85 13.84
C VAL A 607 17.30 -8.40 13.69
N ASP A 608 17.79 -7.57 14.61
CA ASP A 608 19.19 -7.12 14.61
C ASP A 608 20.18 -8.28 14.66
N ALA A 609 19.96 -9.23 15.57
CA ALA A 609 20.80 -10.42 15.70
C ALA A 609 20.78 -11.29 14.43
N LEU A 610 19.62 -11.41 13.76
CA LEU A 610 19.49 -12.14 12.50
C LEU A 610 20.23 -11.44 11.36
N LEU A 611 20.07 -10.12 11.21
CA LEU A 611 20.75 -9.33 10.19
C LEU A 611 22.27 -9.43 10.35
N ASP A 612 22.77 -9.37 11.58
CA ASP A 612 24.19 -9.60 11.87
C ASP A 612 24.61 -11.03 11.52
N GLU A 613 23.80 -12.04 11.86
CA GLU A 613 24.10 -13.46 11.62
C GLU A 613 24.27 -13.78 10.13
N ILE A 614 23.40 -13.24 9.29
CA ILE A 614 23.51 -13.41 7.83
C ILE A 614 24.50 -12.42 7.18
N GLY A 615 25.06 -11.47 7.94
CA GLY A 615 26.00 -10.48 7.44
C GLY A 615 25.38 -9.46 6.47
N LEU A 616 24.07 -9.20 6.59
CA LEU A 616 23.38 -8.27 5.70
C LEU A 616 23.73 -6.83 6.07
N SER A 617 24.18 -6.07 5.08
CA SER A 617 24.65 -4.69 5.25
C SER A 617 24.18 -3.82 4.07
N SER A 618 24.27 -2.50 4.24
CA SER A 618 23.88 -1.57 3.18
C SER A 618 24.70 -1.80 1.91
N PRO A 619 24.06 -1.93 0.72
CA PRO A 619 24.75 -2.16 -0.55
C PRO A 619 25.68 -1.00 -0.97
N VAL A 620 25.54 0.17 -0.34
CA VAL A 620 26.36 1.37 -0.61
C VAL A 620 27.23 1.77 0.58
N GLY A 621 27.48 0.84 1.51
CA GLY A 621 28.35 1.08 2.66
C GLY A 621 29.79 1.48 2.29
N ASP A 622 30.27 1.09 1.09
CA ASP A 622 31.57 1.50 0.54
C ASP A 622 31.58 2.90 -0.09
N LEU A 623 30.41 3.49 -0.29
CA LEU A 623 30.23 4.84 -0.81
C LEU A 623 30.02 5.84 0.31
N VAL A 624 29.08 5.55 1.23
CA VAL A 624 28.59 6.53 2.19
C VAL A 624 28.23 5.88 3.52
N GLU A 625 28.58 6.57 4.62
CA GLU A 625 28.10 6.31 5.97
C GLU A 625 27.13 7.44 6.36
N VAL A 626 25.93 7.07 6.85
CA VAL A 626 24.87 8.02 7.23
C VAL A 626 24.28 7.61 8.59
N PRO A 627 23.74 8.55 9.37
CA PRO A 627 23.12 8.25 10.66
C PRO A 627 21.70 7.68 10.46
N SER A 628 21.12 7.12 11.52
CA SER A 628 19.86 6.35 11.45
C SER A 628 18.64 7.20 11.08
N GLU A 629 18.69 8.51 11.31
CA GLU A 629 17.62 9.45 10.95
C GLU A 629 17.52 9.70 9.43
N VAL A 630 18.52 9.27 8.66
CA VAL A 630 18.57 9.41 7.21
C VAL A 630 18.03 8.15 6.55
N GLU A 631 17.01 8.31 5.71
CA GLU A 631 16.61 7.26 4.77
C GLU A 631 17.59 7.17 3.62
N LEU A 632 17.94 5.93 3.27
CA LEU A 632 18.78 5.60 2.13
C LEU A 632 18.02 4.65 1.23
N GLY A 633 17.93 4.99 -0.06
CA GLY A 633 17.41 4.10 -1.09
C GLY A 633 18.10 4.34 -2.42
N ILE A 634 17.88 3.42 -3.35
CA ILE A 634 18.59 3.41 -4.64
C ILE A 634 17.56 3.28 -5.76
N ARG A 635 17.65 4.14 -6.77
CA ARG A 635 16.99 3.93 -8.07
C ARG A 635 18.04 3.68 -9.14
N SER A 636 17.77 2.74 -10.05
CA SER A 636 18.66 2.42 -11.18
C SER A 636 17.96 2.60 -12.51
N GLY A 637 18.66 3.20 -13.46
CA GLY A 637 18.30 3.20 -14.88
C GLY A 637 19.19 2.23 -15.67
N LYS A 638 19.18 2.37 -16.99
CA LYS A 638 20.00 1.53 -17.89
C LYS A 638 21.50 1.71 -17.70
N ASP A 639 21.95 2.96 -17.48
CA ASP A 639 23.36 3.33 -17.51
C ASP A 639 23.94 3.74 -16.14
N LYS A 640 23.07 4.12 -15.20
CA LYS A 640 23.45 4.79 -13.94
C LYS A 640 22.51 4.40 -12.81
N ALA A 641 23.02 4.49 -11.58
CA ALA A 641 22.22 4.40 -10.37
C ALA A 641 22.33 5.68 -9.54
N TYR A 642 21.32 5.89 -8.70
CA TYR A 642 21.12 7.11 -7.93
C TYR A 642 20.83 6.75 -6.48
N VAL A 643 21.71 7.19 -5.57
CA VAL A 643 21.55 7.00 -4.12
C VAL A 643 20.87 8.23 -3.54
N PHE A 644 19.66 8.03 -3.02
CA PHE A 644 18.89 9.07 -2.35
C PHE A 644 19.17 9.04 -0.86
N LEU A 645 19.45 10.21 -0.27
CA LEU A 645 19.56 10.42 1.16
C LEU A 645 18.51 11.45 1.60
N LEU A 646 17.58 11.03 2.46
CA LEU A 646 16.47 11.86 2.95
C LEU A 646 16.57 12.00 4.47
N ASN A 647 16.84 13.21 4.99
CA ASN A 647 16.98 13.43 6.43
C ASN A 647 15.62 13.69 7.07
N TYR A 648 15.14 12.79 7.92
CA TYR A 648 13.85 12.94 8.61
C TYR A 648 13.93 13.72 9.94
N SER A 649 15.12 14.15 10.34
CA SER A 649 15.31 14.95 11.56
C SER A 649 15.16 16.46 11.32
N ASP A 650 14.87 17.19 12.40
CA ASP A 650 14.85 18.65 12.43
C ASP A 650 16.26 19.27 12.63
N GLN A 651 17.30 18.44 12.64
CA GLN A 651 18.71 18.84 12.76
C GLN A 651 19.47 18.49 11.47
N GLN A 652 20.66 19.08 11.30
CA GLN A 652 21.57 18.62 10.27
C GLN A 652 22.12 17.22 10.61
N ALA A 653 22.23 16.36 9.61
CA ALA A 653 22.79 15.03 9.73
C ALA A 653 24.22 15.00 9.14
N PRO A 654 25.24 14.56 9.89
CA PRO A 654 26.59 14.38 9.36
C PRO A 654 26.62 13.16 8.44
N ILE A 655 27.07 13.35 7.20
CA ILE A 655 27.22 12.31 6.18
C ILE A 655 28.70 12.16 5.88
N LYS A 656 29.20 10.94 5.79
CA LYS A 656 30.61 10.67 5.46
C LYS A 656 30.70 9.91 4.15
N LEU A 657 31.14 10.61 3.11
CA LEU A 657 31.45 10.04 1.80
C LEU A 657 32.85 9.41 1.83
N LYS A 658 32.92 8.11 1.51
CA LYS A 658 34.17 7.36 1.39
C LYS A 658 34.84 7.55 0.03
N LYS A 659 34.09 8.03 -0.96
CA LYS A 659 34.53 8.30 -2.34
C LYS A 659 33.93 9.62 -2.81
N GLN A 660 34.58 10.26 -3.78
CA GLN A 660 34.00 11.41 -4.47
C GLN A 660 32.71 10.99 -5.19
N ALA A 661 31.64 11.77 -5.01
CA ALA A 661 30.35 11.52 -5.64
C ALA A 661 29.73 12.83 -6.13
N LYS A 662 29.08 12.79 -7.29
CA LYS A 662 28.38 13.94 -7.86
C LYS A 662 26.98 14.02 -7.26
N GLU A 663 26.68 15.13 -6.60
CA GLU A 663 25.36 15.43 -6.05
C GLU A 663 24.52 16.13 -7.13
N LEU A 664 23.40 15.52 -7.53
CA LEU A 664 22.65 15.89 -8.72
C LEU A 664 21.95 17.24 -8.60
N LEU A 665 21.45 17.62 -7.41
CA LEU A 665 20.64 18.83 -7.25
C LEU A 665 21.49 20.10 -7.29
N SER A 666 22.67 20.05 -6.70
CA SER A 666 23.68 21.13 -6.72
C SER A 666 24.58 21.08 -7.95
N GLY A 667 24.72 19.91 -8.59
CA GLY A 667 25.67 19.66 -9.67
C GLY A 667 27.14 19.65 -9.22
N THR A 668 27.39 19.58 -7.92
CA THR A 668 28.74 19.62 -7.34
C THR A 668 29.25 18.23 -6.98
N THR A 669 30.56 18.02 -7.10
CA THR A 669 31.21 16.82 -6.58
C THR A 669 31.57 17.03 -5.13
N LEU A 670 31.06 16.16 -4.26
CA LEU A 670 31.29 16.18 -2.82
C LEU A 670 32.20 15.01 -2.40
N GLN A 671 32.85 15.15 -1.25
CA GLN A 671 33.72 14.14 -0.65
C GLN A 671 33.83 14.37 0.86
N ASP A 672 34.42 13.41 1.58
CA ASP A 672 34.69 13.49 3.01
C ASP A 672 33.40 13.70 3.84
N GLU A 673 33.48 14.49 4.91
CA GLU A 673 32.32 14.82 5.74
C GLU A 673 31.54 16.01 5.19
N ILE A 674 30.23 15.82 4.99
CA ILE A 674 29.28 16.86 4.57
C ILE A 674 28.07 16.85 5.50
N ASN A 675 27.33 17.96 5.54
CA ASN A 675 26.11 18.05 6.34
C ASN A 675 24.89 18.02 5.43
N LEU A 676 24.01 17.05 5.64
CA LEU A 676 22.68 17.02 5.05
C LEU A 676 21.75 17.87 5.94
N PRO A 677 21.17 18.99 5.43
CA PRO A 677 20.33 19.86 6.24
C PRO A 677 19.13 19.14 6.86
N ALA A 678 18.51 19.74 7.89
CA ALA A 678 17.23 19.30 8.42
C ALA A 678 16.18 19.19 7.31
N TYR A 679 15.46 18.06 7.24
CA TYR A 679 14.53 17.77 6.15
C TYR A 679 15.15 17.87 4.73
N GLY A 680 16.48 17.72 4.65
CA GLY A 680 17.27 17.86 3.44
C GLY A 680 17.23 16.61 2.57
N VAL A 681 17.62 16.80 1.30
CA VAL A 681 17.73 15.72 0.31
C VAL A 681 19.06 15.85 -0.42
N PHE A 682 19.81 14.76 -0.52
CA PHE A 682 20.89 14.59 -1.49
C PHE A 682 20.60 13.42 -2.42
N ILE A 683 21.02 13.54 -3.67
CA ILE A 683 20.94 12.47 -4.65
C ILE A 683 22.30 12.32 -5.31
N PHE A 684 22.98 11.19 -5.08
CA PHE A 684 24.30 10.93 -5.63
C PHE A 684 24.22 10.02 -6.84
N GLU A 685 24.85 10.44 -7.94
CA GLU A 685 25.05 9.61 -9.13
C GLU A 685 26.20 8.62 -8.88
N ILE A 686 25.94 7.33 -9.12
CA ILE A 686 26.94 6.25 -9.06
C ILE A 686 26.93 5.41 -10.34
N ASP A 687 28.08 4.84 -10.66
CA ASP A 687 28.19 3.85 -11.74
C ASP A 687 27.61 2.51 -11.28
N LEU A 688 26.91 1.82 -12.18
CA LEU A 688 26.40 0.47 -11.88
C LEU A 688 27.58 -0.48 -11.63
N PRO A 689 27.57 -1.28 -10.55
CA PRO A 689 28.53 -2.37 -10.42
C PRO A 689 28.33 -3.33 -11.61
N HIS A 690 29.38 -3.53 -12.40
CA HIS A 690 29.41 -4.51 -13.50
C HIS A 690 29.36 -5.95 -13.00
#